data_AF-A0A5C4VRW4-F1
#
_entry.id   AF-A0A5C4VRW4-F1
#
_cell.length_a   1.000
_cell.length_b   1.000
_cell.length_c   1.000
_cell.angle_alpha   90.00
_cell.angle_beta   90.00
_cell.angle_gamma   90.00
#
_symmetry.space_group_name_H-M   'P 1'
#
loop_
_entity.id
_entity.type
_entity.pdbx_description
1 polymer ?
#
loop_
_entity_poly.entity_id
_entity_poly.type
_entity_poly.pdbx_seq_one_letter_code
_entity_poly.pdbx_strand_id
1 'polypeptide(L)'
;MTTTPRRIAVVGSGVAGLTAAYLASRPAAGAQVTLLEADDRLGGHADTHTVTDPTGRELRIDSGFIVHNRRTYPVLTGILDELGVPTQESEMSMSTSDEVTGLEWAGALGRRGLFPAGAGNHRNPAYLRMLVEVPRFHRAARRLLDAGTDDLTTLAAFLDHHGFSPYFRRHFMEPLVAAVWSCDPDTALDYPAAYLFAFLQHHGMLAVFGSPPWRTVTGGSATYVSAVAAALEASGGRIRTSTPVLAIEETVGGVAVTTPGGRETYDAVVVATHPDQALGVLAAPTREQKEVLDAIPYSSNTALLHTDTRLLPRARDAWASWNFRRPRVAQERVQVTYDLTRLQRLATDTRYLVTLGGEDAVDPALVLVRRDYAHPLYTPESVAAQARLKDIDTDRIVFAGAYHGWGFHEDGARSGQRAVERLLSPSSGPRPRNEVVGVSRRGEASRYAASARSSLRRLLDEQRPAGYSTSSAATTYATTLVHRRREPLRNAFTHRSHLTVVDLDRVAADGTVQGAPGRFLGRDHFAGDTSSVREGLDRFLAAHGLDLRGGRALTATQPRAFGHCFNPITVHWCWAAGTEAGRPAATVVEVHNTYGDRHAYLLDPERTAPDGRFVVDKAMYVSPFHGTDGRYEVLAPPPDPLTGRLQLGVRLVTEDGARFDATLTGTPTAPPRLPLAGLRGAALIRAHGIALWARRLPVQPRPLHHSPEGGLR
;
A
#
# COMPACT_ATOMS: atom_id res chain seq x y z
N MET A 1 43.48 -1.27 17.14
CA MET A 1 43.80 -0.59 15.87
C MET A 1 42.62 0.31 15.53
N THR A 2 42.77 1.62 15.65
CA THR A 2 41.75 2.58 15.22
C THR A 2 41.73 2.57 13.70
N THR A 3 40.74 1.90 13.11
CA THR A 3 40.50 1.91 11.66
C THR A 3 40.27 3.35 11.23
N THR A 4 41.09 3.85 10.30
CA THR A 4 40.93 5.18 9.71
C THR A 4 39.53 5.25 9.09
N PRO A 5 38.73 6.31 9.34
CA PRO A 5 37.39 6.41 8.80
C PRO A 5 37.41 6.36 7.26
N ARG A 6 36.52 5.57 6.66
CA ARG A 6 36.42 5.45 5.19
C ARG A 6 35.95 6.79 4.61
N ARG A 7 36.66 7.34 3.63
CA ARG A 7 36.31 8.60 2.95
C ARG A 7 35.39 8.30 1.78
N ILE A 8 34.17 8.83 1.82
CA ILE A 8 33.15 8.62 0.78
C ILE A 8 32.79 9.96 0.15
N ALA A 9 32.87 10.07 -1.18
CA ALA A 9 32.26 11.18 -1.90
C ALA A 9 30.84 10.80 -2.34
N VAL A 10 29.92 11.76 -2.28
CA VAL A 10 28.58 11.63 -2.86
C VAL A 10 28.43 12.73 -3.90
N VAL A 11 28.18 12.35 -5.15
CA VAL A 11 28.11 13.27 -6.30
C VAL A 11 26.66 13.50 -6.67
N GLY A 12 26.19 14.74 -6.54
CA GLY A 12 24.79 15.13 -6.70
C GLY A 12 24.03 15.16 -5.37
N SER A 13 23.28 16.22 -5.13
CA SER A 13 22.50 16.47 -3.90
C SER A 13 20.99 16.41 -4.10
N GLY A 14 20.54 15.68 -5.13
CA GLY A 14 19.16 15.22 -5.19
C GLY A 14 18.83 14.29 -4.02
N VAL A 15 17.57 13.86 -3.89
CA VAL A 15 17.12 13.02 -2.77
C VAL A 15 17.99 11.77 -2.56
N ALA A 16 18.46 11.13 -3.62
CA ALA A 16 19.35 9.96 -3.52
C ALA A 16 20.69 10.31 -2.85
N GLY A 17 21.31 11.40 -3.27
CA GLY A 17 22.58 11.86 -2.71
C GLY A 17 22.44 12.38 -1.29
N LEU A 18 21.39 13.14 -1.00
CA LEU A 18 21.09 13.60 0.37
C LEU A 18 20.87 12.41 1.31
N THR A 19 20.08 11.41 0.90
CA THR A 19 19.89 10.20 1.69
C THR A 19 21.19 9.43 1.87
N ALA A 20 21.98 9.23 0.81
CA ALA A 20 23.26 8.55 0.90
C ALA A 20 24.23 9.28 1.84
N ALA A 21 24.40 10.59 1.68
CA ALA A 21 25.30 11.39 2.49
C ALA A 21 24.89 11.38 3.97
N TYR A 22 23.60 11.55 4.25
CA TYR A 22 23.06 11.53 5.61
C TYR A 22 23.25 10.19 6.32
N LEU A 23 22.96 9.07 5.63
CA LEU A 23 23.09 7.74 6.22
C LEU A 23 24.56 7.37 6.42
N ALA A 24 25.43 7.69 5.44
CA ALA A 24 26.85 7.42 5.53
C ALA A 24 27.57 8.30 6.58
N SER A 25 27.05 9.49 6.90
CA SER A 25 27.64 10.36 7.93
C SER A 25 27.30 9.95 9.36
N ARG A 26 26.39 8.98 9.55
CA ARG A 26 26.02 8.53 10.90
C ARG A 26 27.24 8.00 11.64
N PRO A 27 27.37 8.24 12.95
CA PRO A 27 28.50 7.72 13.74
C PRO A 27 28.69 6.19 13.61
N ALA A 28 27.58 5.44 13.51
CA ALA A 28 27.61 3.99 13.34
C ALA A 28 28.20 3.52 11.98
N ALA A 29 28.18 4.37 10.96
CA ALA A 29 28.77 4.08 9.65
C ALA A 29 30.29 4.26 9.62
N GLY A 30 30.84 5.09 10.52
CA GLY A 30 32.29 5.29 10.65
C GLY A 30 32.97 5.88 9.40
N ALA A 31 32.23 6.63 8.57
CA ALA A 31 32.73 7.22 7.33
C ALA A 31 32.84 8.76 7.41
N GLN A 32 33.80 9.32 6.68
CA GLN A 32 33.90 10.76 6.42
C GLN A 32 33.29 11.05 5.06
N VAL A 33 32.22 11.85 5.04
CA VAL A 33 31.43 12.11 3.83
C VAL A 33 31.75 13.48 3.25
N THR A 34 31.92 13.56 1.94
CA THR A 34 31.89 14.83 1.18
C THR A 34 30.78 14.79 0.14
N LEU A 35 29.77 15.64 0.29
CA LEU A 35 28.70 15.84 -0.69
C LEU A 35 29.12 16.94 -1.67
N LEU A 36 29.13 16.61 -2.97
CA LEU A 36 29.51 17.49 -4.07
C LEU A 36 28.28 17.80 -4.91
N GLU A 37 27.95 19.08 -5.06
CA GLU A 37 26.81 19.56 -5.86
C GLU A 37 27.29 20.58 -6.89
N ALA A 38 26.82 20.44 -8.13
CA ALA A 38 27.15 21.33 -9.23
C ALA A 38 26.44 22.68 -9.10
N ASP A 39 25.18 22.68 -8.65
CA ASP A 39 24.40 23.89 -8.41
C ASP A 39 24.86 24.65 -7.15
N ASP A 40 24.46 25.91 -7.04
CA ASP A 40 24.68 26.73 -5.84
C ASP A 40 23.75 26.36 -4.66
N ARG A 41 22.79 25.46 -4.89
CA ARG A 41 21.82 24.97 -3.92
C ARG A 41 21.81 23.45 -3.84
N LEU A 42 21.38 22.94 -2.69
CA LEU A 42 21.08 21.52 -2.53
C LEU A 42 19.65 21.18 -2.97
N GLY A 43 19.39 19.88 -3.20
CA GLY A 43 18.04 19.31 -3.28
C GLY A 43 17.61 18.84 -4.67
N GLY A 44 18.25 19.31 -5.75
CA GLY A 44 17.82 18.99 -7.12
C GLY A 44 16.33 19.30 -7.33
N HIS A 45 15.52 18.29 -7.68
CA HIS A 45 14.07 18.46 -7.81
C HIS A 45 13.32 18.85 -6.52
N ALA A 46 13.92 18.74 -5.34
CA ALA A 46 13.39 19.40 -4.15
C ALA A 46 13.71 20.91 -4.24
N ASP A 47 12.76 21.67 -4.79
CA ASP A 47 12.93 23.07 -5.16
C ASP A 47 11.75 23.92 -4.67
N THR A 48 12.02 24.79 -3.70
CA THR A 48 11.02 25.62 -3.03
C THR A 48 11.29 27.11 -3.23
N HIS A 49 10.33 27.80 -3.84
CA HIS A 49 10.37 29.23 -4.11
C HIS A 49 9.72 30.05 -3.00
N THR A 50 10.33 31.17 -2.67
CA THR A 50 9.71 32.19 -1.82
C THR A 50 8.92 33.16 -2.70
N VAL A 51 7.62 33.29 -2.43
CA VAL A 51 6.71 34.16 -3.17
C VAL A 51 5.93 35.04 -2.19
N THR A 52 5.89 36.34 -2.43
CA THR A 52 5.05 37.26 -1.65
C THR A 52 3.67 37.36 -2.29
N ASP A 53 2.62 37.03 -1.53
CA ASP A 53 1.25 37.13 -2.01
C ASP A 53 0.72 38.58 -2.02
N PRO A 54 -0.45 38.86 -2.64
CA PRO A 54 -1.01 40.21 -2.70
C PRO A 54 -1.32 40.86 -1.34
N THR A 55 -1.36 40.08 -0.25
CA THR A 55 -1.55 40.58 1.12
C THR A 55 -0.22 40.91 1.82
N GLY A 56 0.91 40.68 1.15
CA GLY A 56 2.25 40.84 1.70
C GLY A 56 2.77 39.62 2.46
N ARG A 57 2.05 38.49 2.44
CA ARG A 57 2.47 37.25 3.12
C ARG A 57 3.51 36.51 2.28
N GLU A 58 4.60 36.10 2.91
CA GLU A 58 5.57 35.21 2.28
C GLU A 58 5.07 33.75 2.29
N LEU A 59 5.08 33.12 1.12
CA LEU A 59 4.70 31.73 0.88
C LEU A 59 5.90 30.95 0.39
N ARG A 60 6.01 29.70 0.85
CA ARG A 60 7.03 28.73 0.44
C ARG A 60 6.40 27.70 -0.47
N ILE A 61 6.72 27.74 -1.76
CA ILE A 61 5.99 27.04 -2.81
C ILE A 61 6.91 26.05 -3.53
N ASP A 62 6.57 24.76 -3.50
CA ASP A 62 7.35 23.71 -4.17
C ASP A 62 6.95 23.59 -5.65
N SER A 63 7.93 23.44 -6.53
CA SER A 63 7.68 23.32 -7.98
C SER A 63 8.21 22.04 -8.64
N GLY A 64 9.00 21.25 -7.90
CA GLY A 64 9.41 19.90 -8.31
C GLY A 64 8.77 18.84 -7.40
N PHE A 65 9.49 18.40 -6.36
CA PHE A 65 8.94 17.48 -5.36
C PHE A 65 7.98 18.19 -4.41
N ILE A 66 6.71 17.77 -4.43
CA ILE A 66 5.63 18.42 -3.67
C ILE A 66 5.02 17.48 -2.62
N VAL A 67 4.78 16.21 -2.96
CA VAL A 67 3.97 15.29 -2.14
C VAL A 67 4.61 13.94 -1.88
N HIS A 68 4.30 13.35 -0.73
CA HIS A 68 4.65 11.99 -0.34
C HIS A 68 3.52 11.34 0.46
N ASN A 69 3.66 10.07 0.85
CA ASN A 69 2.76 9.44 1.81
C ASN A 69 3.49 8.38 2.65
N ARG A 70 2.98 8.11 3.86
CA ARG A 70 3.63 7.18 4.82
C ARG A 70 3.65 5.71 4.39
N ARG A 71 2.82 5.31 3.41
CA ARG A 71 2.74 3.90 2.99
C ARG A 71 3.81 3.54 1.96
N THR A 72 4.02 4.44 0.99
CA THR A 72 4.85 4.17 -0.19
C THR A 72 6.18 4.94 -0.17
N TYR A 73 6.44 5.74 0.87
CA TYR A 73 7.69 6.50 1.05
C TYR A 73 8.41 6.19 2.38
N PRO A 74 8.59 4.91 2.76
CA PRO A 74 9.12 4.57 4.09
C PRO A 74 10.51 5.14 4.37
N VAL A 75 11.44 5.13 3.41
CA VAL A 75 12.81 5.63 3.61
C VAL A 75 12.80 7.13 3.83
N LEU A 76 12.14 7.87 2.94
CA LEU A 76 12.02 9.32 3.08
C LEU A 76 11.34 9.69 4.39
N THR A 77 10.20 9.07 4.72
CA THR A 77 9.49 9.40 5.96
C THR A 77 10.28 9.06 7.22
N GLY A 78 11.10 8.01 7.20
CA GLY A 78 12.01 7.70 8.31
C GLY A 78 13.01 8.82 8.55
N ILE A 79 13.60 9.38 7.49
CA ILE A 79 14.52 10.52 7.58
C ILE A 79 13.79 11.78 8.08
N LEU A 80 12.59 12.06 7.54
CA LEU A 80 11.79 13.21 7.98
C LEU A 80 11.43 13.12 9.46
N ASP A 81 10.98 11.94 9.92
CA ASP A 81 10.58 11.71 11.30
C ASP A 81 11.80 11.80 12.25
N GLU A 82 12.95 11.25 11.87
CA GLU A 82 14.20 11.32 12.66
C GLU A 82 14.73 12.76 12.80
N LEU A 83 14.63 13.55 11.73
CA LEU A 83 15.04 14.95 11.73
C LEU A 83 13.96 15.91 12.28
N GLY A 84 12.80 15.39 12.67
CA GLY A 84 11.68 16.19 13.18
C GLY A 84 11.08 17.15 12.15
N VAL A 85 11.18 16.83 10.85
CA VAL A 85 10.67 17.67 9.77
C VAL A 85 9.13 17.58 9.70
N PRO A 86 8.39 18.69 9.93
CA PRO A 86 6.95 18.65 9.94
C PRO A 86 6.37 18.44 8.55
N THR A 87 5.27 17.69 8.50
CA THR A 87 4.50 17.46 7.27
C THR A 87 3.02 17.66 7.55
N GLN A 88 2.26 18.05 6.53
CA GLN A 88 0.82 18.24 6.59
C GLN A 88 0.13 17.44 5.48
N GLU A 89 -1.15 17.15 5.64
CA GLU A 89 -1.91 16.46 4.59
C GLU A 89 -2.01 17.30 3.30
N SER A 90 -2.03 16.61 2.17
CA SER A 90 -2.19 17.15 0.83
C SER A 90 -3.44 16.59 0.17
N GLU A 91 -4.09 17.39 -0.66
CA GLU A 91 -5.18 16.94 -1.54
C GLU A 91 -4.59 16.50 -2.89
N MET A 92 -5.01 15.34 -3.41
CA MET A 92 -4.40 14.68 -4.58
C MET A 92 -5.46 14.21 -5.58
N SER A 93 -6.31 15.15 -6.01
CA SER A 93 -7.26 14.92 -7.08
C SER A 93 -6.63 15.20 -8.43
N MET A 94 -7.12 14.49 -9.46
CA MET A 94 -6.75 14.70 -10.84
C MET A 94 -8.00 15.01 -11.68
N SER A 95 -7.86 15.92 -12.64
CA SER A 95 -8.85 16.23 -13.65
C SER A 95 -8.33 16.01 -15.07
N THR A 96 -9.26 15.87 -15.99
CA THR A 96 -8.99 15.79 -17.43
C THR A 96 -9.92 16.76 -18.15
N SER A 97 -9.34 17.62 -18.98
CA SER A 97 -10.02 18.54 -19.88
C SER A 97 -9.59 18.28 -21.32
N ASP A 98 -10.53 18.12 -22.25
CA ASP A 98 -10.28 17.98 -23.68
C ASP A 98 -11.06 19.04 -24.46
N GLU A 99 -10.35 19.97 -25.11
CA GLU A 99 -10.94 21.11 -25.82
C GLU A 99 -11.57 20.75 -27.18
N VAL A 100 -11.25 19.56 -27.69
CA VAL A 100 -11.83 19.03 -28.93
C VAL A 100 -13.21 18.47 -28.62
N THR A 101 -13.32 17.64 -27.58
CA THR A 101 -14.58 16.98 -27.22
C THR A 101 -15.45 17.82 -26.26
N GLY A 102 -14.86 18.80 -25.59
CA GLY A 102 -15.49 19.59 -24.53
C GLY A 102 -15.61 18.84 -23.20
N LEU A 103 -15.02 17.64 -23.08
CA LEU A 103 -15.06 16.84 -21.85
C LEU A 103 -14.24 17.51 -20.75
N GLU A 104 -14.84 17.67 -19.56
CA GLU A 104 -14.15 18.08 -18.34
C GLU A 104 -14.64 17.19 -17.19
N TRP A 105 -13.74 16.53 -16.45
CA TRP A 105 -14.12 15.70 -15.29
C TRP A 105 -12.97 15.48 -14.31
N ALA A 106 -13.30 15.17 -13.06
CA ALA A 106 -12.36 14.85 -11.98
C ALA A 106 -12.95 13.77 -11.06
N GLY A 107 -12.54 12.51 -11.26
CA GLY A 107 -13.17 11.35 -10.59
C GLY A 107 -13.10 11.39 -9.06
N ALA A 108 -11.98 11.85 -8.50
CA ALA A 108 -11.75 11.89 -7.05
C ALA A 108 -12.65 12.89 -6.30
N LEU A 109 -13.26 13.85 -7.00
CA LEU A 109 -14.17 14.86 -6.42
C LEU A 109 -15.63 14.38 -6.37
N GLY A 110 -15.85 13.08 -6.58
CA GLY A 110 -17.16 12.45 -6.47
C GLY A 110 -18.14 12.93 -7.54
N ARG A 111 -19.42 13.05 -7.18
CA ARG A 111 -20.49 13.32 -8.16
C ARG A 111 -20.32 14.64 -8.90
N ARG A 112 -19.83 15.69 -8.23
CA ARG A 112 -19.62 17.01 -8.82
C ARG A 112 -18.46 17.00 -9.82
N GLY A 113 -17.36 16.30 -9.51
CA GLY A 113 -16.26 16.15 -10.47
C GLY A 113 -16.54 15.18 -11.60
N LEU A 114 -17.34 14.13 -11.39
CA LEU A 114 -17.75 13.21 -12.46
C LEU A 114 -18.75 13.83 -13.44
N PHE A 115 -19.61 14.74 -12.95
CA PHE A 115 -20.59 15.45 -13.77
C PHE A 115 -20.56 16.96 -13.45
N PRO A 116 -19.48 17.67 -13.85
CA PRO A 116 -19.36 19.09 -13.60
C PRO A 116 -20.50 19.85 -14.25
N ALA A 117 -21.03 20.86 -13.54
CA ALA A 117 -22.08 21.71 -14.09
C ALA A 117 -21.59 22.40 -15.37
N GLY A 118 -22.40 22.35 -16.44
CA GLY A 118 -22.08 22.96 -17.73
C GLY A 118 -21.24 22.12 -18.69
N ALA A 119 -20.59 21.04 -18.24
CA ALA A 119 -19.76 20.19 -19.12
C ALA A 119 -20.58 19.24 -20.01
N GLY A 120 -21.85 18.97 -19.67
CA GLY A 120 -22.73 18.13 -20.50
C GLY A 120 -22.41 16.63 -20.49
N ASN A 121 -21.44 16.18 -19.68
CA ASN A 121 -20.95 14.79 -19.60
C ASN A 121 -22.06 13.73 -19.49
N HIS A 122 -23.14 14.02 -18.76
CA HIS A 122 -24.28 13.10 -18.57
C HIS A 122 -25.03 12.76 -19.87
N ARG A 123 -24.83 13.53 -20.94
CA ARG A 123 -25.42 13.30 -22.27
C ARG A 123 -24.47 12.60 -23.23
N ASN A 124 -23.21 12.39 -22.83
CA ASN A 124 -22.19 11.77 -23.66
C ASN A 124 -22.17 10.25 -23.41
N PRO A 125 -22.71 9.43 -24.33
CA PRO A 125 -22.78 7.98 -24.13
C PRO A 125 -21.40 7.32 -24.10
N ALA A 126 -20.40 7.87 -24.81
CA ALA A 126 -19.04 7.37 -24.79
C ALA A 126 -18.36 7.60 -23.43
N TYR A 127 -18.61 8.77 -22.80
CA TYR A 127 -18.18 9.04 -21.44
C TYR A 127 -18.82 8.09 -20.42
N LEU A 128 -20.14 7.87 -20.49
CA LEU A 128 -20.82 6.95 -19.58
C LEU A 128 -20.31 5.51 -19.74
N ARG A 129 -20.01 5.08 -20.97
CA ARG A 129 -19.36 3.79 -21.24
C ARG A 129 -17.98 3.72 -20.59
N MET A 130 -17.16 4.76 -20.74
CA MET A 130 -15.82 4.84 -20.14
C MET A 130 -15.87 4.63 -18.62
N LEU A 131 -16.85 5.20 -17.91
CA LEU A 131 -16.99 5.02 -16.46
C LEU A 131 -17.21 3.54 -16.06
N VAL A 132 -17.84 2.74 -16.92
CA VAL A 132 -18.00 1.28 -16.72
C VAL A 132 -16.73 0.52 -17.09
N GLU A 133 -15.92 1.06 -18.01
CA GLU A 133 -14.62 0.48 -18.39
C GLU A 133 -13.57 0.64 -17.29
N VAL A 134 -13.61 1.70 -16.46
CA VAL A 134 -12.63 1.92 -15.38
C VAL A 134 -12.57 0.74 -14.38
N PRO A 135 -13.67 0.25 -13.78
CA PRO A 135 -13.63 -0.95 -12.94
C PRO A 135 -13.22 -2.22 -13.68
N ARG A 136 -13.49 -2.31 -15.00
CA ARG A 136 -13.07 -3.43 -15.84
C ARG A 136 -11.55 -3.42 -16.02
N PHE A 137 -10.97 -2.26 -16.29
CA PHE A 137 -9.53 -2.03 -16.33
C PHE A 137 -8.87 -2.41 -15.02
N HIS A 138 -9.36 -1.93 -13.87
CA HIS A 138 -8.80 -2.32 -12.56
C HIS A 138 -8.80 -3.84 -12.32
N ARG A 139 -9.79 -4.59 -12.84
CA ARG A 139 -9.81 -6.06 -12.73
C ARG A 139 -8.82 -6.72 -13.68
N ALA A 140 -8.72 -6.23 -14.92
CA ALA A 140 -7.78 -6.75 -15.90
C ALA A 140 -6.32 -6.50 -15.47
N ALA A 141 -6.01 -5.26 -15.05
CA ALA A 141 -4.68 -4.89 -14.55
C ALA A 141 -4.25 -5.74 -13.35
N ARG A 142 -5.12 -5.95 -12.36
CA ARG A 142 -4.81 -6.83 -11.22
C ARG A 142 -4.57 -8.28 -11.62
N ARG A 143 -5.34 -8.82 -12.57
CA ARG A 143 -5.10 -10.18 -13.09
C ARG A 143 -3.75 -10.31 -13.78
N LEU A 144 -3.29 -9.28 -14.49
CA LEU A 144 -1.96 -9.26 -15.09
C LEU A 144 -0.88 -9.34 -14.01
N LEU A 145 -1.04 -8.57 -12.92
CA LEU A 145 -0.11 -8.58 -11.79
C LEU A 145 -0.14 -9.92 -11.03
N ASP A 146 -1.33 -10.48 -10.79
CA ASP A 146 -1.50 -11.77 -10.12
C ASP A 146 -0.88 -12.93 -10.92
N ALA A 147 -0.74 -12.79 -12.24
CA ALA A 147 -0.06 -13.76 -13.10
C ALA A 147 1.47 -13.72 -12.94
N GLY A 148 2.04 -12.66 -12.36
CA GLY A 148 3.48 -12.53 -12.08
C GLY A 148 4.35 -12.53 -13.34
N THR A 149 3.91 -11.85 -14.40
CA THR A 149 4.65 -11.78 -15.67
C THR A 149 5.70 -10.66 -15.66
N ASP A 150 6.88 -10.97 -16.19
CA ASP A 150 7.95 -10.00 -16.48
C ASP A 150 7.91 -9.52 -17.95
N ASP A 151 6.82 -9.81 -18.66
CA ASP A 151 6.64 -9.36 -20.04
C ASP A 151 6.57 -7.84 -20.13
N LEU A 152 7.26 -7.28 -21.13
CA LEU A 152 7.34 -5.86 -21.42
C LEU A 152 6.28 -5.41 -22.43
N THR A 153 5.21 -6.19 -22.60
CA THR A 153 4.03 -5.80 -23.38
C THR A 153 3.58 -4.39 -23.03
N THR A 154 3.45 -3.55 -24.06
CA THR A 154 3.10 -2.14 -23.91
C THR A 154 1.67 -1.95 -23.43
N LEU A 155 1.39 -0.80 -22.82
CA LEU A 155 0.05 -0.43 -22.41
C LEU A 155 -0.92 -0.42 -23.61
N ALA A 156 -0.50 0.07 -24.78
CA ALA A 156 -1.31 0.02 -26.00
C ALA A 156 -1.75 -1.42 -26.34
N ALA A 157 -0.80 -2.35 -26.42
CA ALA A 157 -1.07 -3.74 -26.76
C ALA A 157 -1.97 -4.43 -25.71
N PHE A 158 -1.77 -4.14 -24.42
CA PHE A 158 -2.66 -4.60 -23.36
C PHE A 158 -4.10 -4.09 -23.54
N LEU A 159 -4.26 -2.80 -23.83
CA LEU A 159 -5.59 -2.19 -23.99
C LEU A 159 -6.32 -2.76 -25.21
N ASP A 160 -5.61 -2.98 -26.32
CA ASP A 160 -6.14 -3.55 -27.56
C ASP A 160 -6.54 -5.01 -27.36
N HIS A 161 -5.68 -5.81 -26.73
CA HIS A 161 -5.96 -7.22 -26.41
C HIS A 161 -7.23 -7.39 -25.57
N HIS A 162 -7.46 -6.49 -24.62
CA HIS A 162 -8.64 -6.50 -23.77
C HIS A 162 -9.84 -5.72 -24.34
N GLY A 163 -9.74 -5.15 -25.55
CA GLY A 163 -10.83 -4.45 -26.22
C GLY A 163 -11.33 -3.22 -25.46
N PHE A 164 -10.42 -2.39 -24.93
CA PHE A 164 -10.78 -1.08 -24.38
C PHE A 164 -11.09 -0.07 -25.49
N SER A 165 -12.10 0.77 -25.27
CA SER A 165 -12.52 1.72 -26.31
C SER A 165 -11.45 2.80 -26.57
N PRO A 166 -11.36 3.33 -27.81
CA PRO A 166 -10.51 4.50 -28.09
C PRO A 166 -10.84 5.70 -27.18
N TYR A 167 -12.10 5.84 -26.80
CA TYR A 167 -12.54 6.89 -25.88
C TYR A 167 -11.93 6.73 -24.49
N PHE A 168 -11.88 5.50 -23.96
CA PHE A 168 -11.24 5.18 -22.68
C PHE A 168 -9.73 5.41 -22.71
N ARG A 169 -9.06 4.97 -23.80
CA ARG A 169 -7.63 5.22 -24.01
C ARG A 169 -7.31 6.72 -23.96
N ARG A 170 -8.01 7.52 -24.76
CA ARG A 170 -7.79 8.97 -24.89
C ARG A 170 -8.10 9.80 -23.64
N HIS A 171 -9.18 9.48 -22.93
CA HIS A 171 -9.72 10.35 -21.87
C HIS A 171 -9.53 9.83 -20.44
N PHE A 172 -8.96 8.62 -20.29
CA PHE A 172 -8.63 8.06 -18.99
C PHE A 172 -7.17 7.60 -18.91
N MET A 173 -6.72 6.71 -19.81
CA MET A 173 -5.38 6.12 -19.71
C MET A 173 -4.26 7.09 -20.09
N GLU A 174 -4.37 7.75 -21.25
CA GLU A 174 -3.37 8.73 -21.69
C GLU A 174 -3.21 9.87 -20.66
N PRO A 175 -4.29 10.54 -20.19
CA PRO A 175 -4.15 11.59 -19.17
C PRO A 175 -3.54 11.07 -17.88
N LEU A 176 -3.90 9.86 -17.44
CA LEU A 176 -3.41 9.28 -16.18
C LEU A 176 -1.89 9.10 -16.22
N VAL A 177 -1.37 8.48 -17.28
CA VAL A 177 0.07 8.22 -17.40
C VAL A 177 0.81 9.53 -17.67
N ALA A 178 0.32 10.35 -18.59
CA ALA A 178 0.94 11.63 -18.94
C ALA A 178 1.03 12.58 -17.73
N ALA A 179 -0.01 12.64 -16.88
CA ALA A 179 0.04 13.46 -15.68
C ALA A 179 1.00 12.93 -14.61
N VAL A 180 1.11 11.60 -14.46
CA VAL A 180 1.97 10.96 -13.45
C VAL A 180 3.45 11.07 -13.80
N TRP A 181 3.83 10.87 -15.06
CA TRP A 181 5.24 10.91 -15.50
C TRP A 181 5.63 12.16 -16.27
N SER A 182 4.72 13.12 -16.44
CA SER A 182 4.96 14.36 -17.20
C SER A 182 5.56 14.08 -18.59
N CYS A 183 5.10 13.01 -19.23
CA CYS A 183 5.56 12.57 -20.55
C CYS A 183 4.49 12.84 -21.61
N ASP A 184 4.93 12.84 -22.87
CA ASP A 184 4.02 13.00 -24.00
C ASP A 184 2.96 11.86 -24.01
N PRO A 185 1.67 12.16 -24.29
CA PRO A 185 0.61 11.16 -24.35
C PRO A 185 0.86 10.00 -25.34
N ASP A 186 1.62 10.22 -26.41
CA ASP A 186 1.96 9.16 -27.36
C ASP A 186 2.99 8.21 -26.75
N THR A 187 4.01 8.72 -26.05
CA THR A 187 4.99 7.91 -25.30
C THR A 187 4.36 7.18 -24.12
N ALA A 188 3.32 7.75 -23.51
CA ALA A 188 2.63 7.16 -22.36
C ALA A 188 2.08 5.74 -22.62
N LEU A 189 1.82 5.40 -23.88
CA LEU A 189 1.24 4.12 -24.26
C LEU A 189 2.26 3.03 -24.56
N ASP A 190 3.54 3.41 -24.70
CA ASP A 190 4.67 2.48 -24.86
C ASP A 190 5.17 1.93 -23.52
N TYR A 191 4.66 2.46 -22.40
CA TYR A 191 5.00 2.00 -21.06
C TYR A 191 4.68 0.50 -20.90
N PRO A 192 5.58 -0.31 -20.33
CA PRO A 192 5.29 -1.70 -20.00
C PRO A 192 4.10 -1.81 -19.04
N ALA A 193 3.06 -2.55 -19.45
CA ALA A 193 1.79 -2.58 -18.74
C ALA A 193 1.92 -3.13 -17.31
N ALA A 194 2.65 -4.24 -17.12
CA ALA A 194 2.87 -4.83 -15.81
C ALA A 194 3.61 -3.87 -14.85
N TYR A 195 4.65 -3.21 -15.34
CA TYR A 195 5.42 -2.21 -14.59
C TYR A 195 4.55 -1.03 -14.13
N LEU A 196 3.77 -0.46 -15.06
CA LEU A 196 2.82 0.61 -14.78
C LEU A 196 1.74 0.16 -13.76
N PHE A 197 1.19 -1.04 -13.91
CA PHE A 197 0.14 -1.51 -13.02
C PHE A 197 0.67 -1.81 -11.62
N ALA A 198 1.91 -2.28 -11.50
CA ALA A 198 2.57 -2.45 -10.20
C ALA A 198 2.66 -1.12 -9.46
N PHE A 199 3.05 -0.04 -10.16
CA PHE A 199 3.01 1.32 -9.61
C PHE A 199 1.59 1.71 -9.17
N LEU A 200 0.61 1.58 -10.07
CA LEU A 200 -0.77 1.97 -9.75
C LEU A 200 -1.34 1.16 -8.58
N GLN A 201 -0.97 -0.12 -8.43
CA GLN A 201 -1.36 -0.94 -7.27
C GLN A 201 -0.67 -0.45 -5.99
N HIS A 202 0.63 -0.19 -6.06
CA HIS A 202 1.45 0.26 -4.94
C HIS A 202 0.90 1.56 -4.34
N HIS A 203 0.51 2.50 -5.21
CA HIS A 203 -0.07 3.79 -4.82
C HIS A 203 -1.60 3.76 -4.59
N GLY A 204 -2.24 2.60 -4.68
CA GLY A 204 -3.69 2.46 -4.45
C GLY A 204 -4.56 3.13 -5.50
N MET A 205 -4.05 3.28 -6.72
CA MET A 205 -4.71 3.85 -7.90
C MET A 205 -5.43 2.80 -8.76
N LEU A 206 -5.17 1.50 -8.55
CA LEU A 206 -6.01 0.40 -9.12
C LEU A 206 -7.26 0.07 -8.28
N ALA A 207 -7.65 0.99 -7.39
CA ALA A 207 -8.83 0.86 -6.55
C ALA A 207 -9.62 2.17 -6.58
N VAL A 208 -10.94 2.07 -6.42
CA VAL A 208 -11.83 3.25 -6.36
C VAL A 208 -11.75 3.94 -4.99
N PHE A 209 -11.28 3.24 -3.96
CA PHE A 209 -11.11 3.72 -2.60
C PHE A 209 -9.85 3.12 -1.98
N GLY A 210 -9.31 3.73 -0.94
CA GLY A 210 -8.17 3.19 -0.19
C GLY A 210 -6.80 3.66 -0.65
N SER A 211 -6.73 4.73 -1.45
CA SER A 211 -5.48 5.44 -1.70
C SER A 211 -4.93 5.99 -0.38
N PRO A 212 -3.61 5.91 -0.16
CA PRO A 212 -3.01 6.41 1.08
C PRO A 212 -3.22 7.93 1.20
N PRO A 213 -3.36 8.46 2.43
CA PRO A 213 -3.43 9.90 2.62
C PRO A 213 -2.10 10.54 2.21
N TRP A 214 -2.18 11.49 1.29
CA TRP A 214 -1.03 12.24 0.82
C TRP A 214 -0.66 13.36 1.77
N ARG A 215 0.62 13.73 1.75
CA ARG A 215 1.23 14.74 2.61
C ARG A 215 2.21 15.58 1.81
N THR A 216 2.50 16.77 2.30
CA THR A 216 3.56 17.65 1.81
C THR A 216 4.42 18.09 3.00
N VAL A 217 5.65 18.52 2.73
CA VAL A 217 6.56 19.08 3.75
C VAL A 217 6.09 20.48 4.11
N THR A 218 5.88 20.75 5.40
CA THR A 218 5.47 22.08 5.86
C THR A 218 6.64 23.06 5.67
N GLY A 219 6.38 24.22 5.05
CA GLY A 219 7.41 25.18 4.66
C GLY A 219 8.15 24.84 3.36
N GLY A 220 7.70 23.80 2.65
CA GLY A 220 8.26 23.32 1.38
C GLY A 220 9.41 22.33 1.54
N SER A 221 9.74 21.65 0.46
CA SER A 221 10.76 20.60 0.40
C SER A 221 12.16 21.06 0.84
N ALA A 222 12.52 22.32 0.64
CA ALA A 222 13.78 22.89 1.13
C ALA A 222 13.96 22.77 2.66
N THR A 223 12.88 22.64 3.43
CA THR A 223 12.93 22.41 4.88
C THR A 223 13.66 21.11 5.21
N TYR A 224 13.35 20.01 4.53
CA TYR A 224 14.02 18.73 4.80
C TYR A 224 15.45 18.73 4.25
N VAL A 225 15.67 19.37 3.10
CA VAL A 225 17.01 19.51 2.51
C VAL A 225 17.95 20.21 3.49
N SER A 226 17.48 21.32 4.09
CA SER A 226 18.23 22.07 5.09
C SER A 226 18.48 21.26 6.37
N ALA A 227 17.49 20.48 6.83
CA ALA A 227 17.64 19.62 8.00
C ALA A 227 18.68 18.50 7.77
N VAL A 228 18.67 17.89 6.58
CA VAL A 228 19.67 16.87 6.19
C VAL A 228 21.07 17.50 6.12
N ALA A 229 21.20 18.67 5.50
CA ALA A 229 22.48 19.37 5.41
C ALA A 229 23.06 19.69 6.79
N ALA A 230 22.25 20.25 7.69
CA ALA A 230 22.66 20.55 9.06
C ALA A 230 23.08 19.29 9.84
N ALA A 231 22.36 18.18 9.68
CA ALA A 231 22.70 16.92 10.34
C ALA A 231 24.00 16.29 9.79
N LEU A 232 24.24 16.43 8.48
CA LEU A 232 25.46 16.00 7.81
C LEU A 232 26.67 16.78 8.33
N GLU A 233 26.59 18.11 8.39
CA GLU A 233 27.64 18.98 8.92
C GLU A 233 27.90 18.74 10.42
N ALA A 234 26.84 18.59 11.22
CA ALA A 234 26.95 18.27 12.64
C ALA A 234 27.67 16.93 12.90
N SER A 235 27.61 16.01 11.93
CA SER A 235 28.32 14.72 11.97
C SER A 235 29.75 14.79 11.41
N GLY A 236 30.25 15.99 11.07
CA GLY A 236 31.57 16.21 10.49
C GLY A 236 31.66 15.98 8.98
N GLY A 237 30.52 15.81 8.31
CA GLY A 237 30.44 15.78 6.85
C GLY A 237 30.75 17.14 6.23
N ARG A 238 31.19 17.13 4.97
CA ARG A 238 31.48 18.34 4.19
C ARG A 238 30.50 18.48 3.05
N ILE A 239 29.96 19.68 2.85
CA ILE A 239 29.09 20.02 1.73
C ILE A 239 29.83 21.03 0.85
N ARG A 240 29.86 20.78 -0.45
CA ARG A 240 30.44 21.70 -1.44
C ARG A 240 29.48 21.89 -2.60
N THR A 241 28.79 23.03 -2.61
CA THR A 241 27.98 23.51 -3.73
C THR A 241 28.87 24.20 -4.76
N SER A 242 28.32 24.52 -5.94
CA SER A 242 29.04 25.12 -7.07
C SER A 242 30.33 24.37 -7.44
N THR A 243 30.35 23.06 -7.19
CA THR A 243 31.51 22.17 -7.35
C THR A 243 31.14 21.03 -8.30
N PRO A 244 30.99 21.31 -9.60
CA PRO A 244 30.67 20.28 -10.57
C PRO A 244 31.79 19.24 -10.63
N VAL A 245 31.43 17.97 -10.55
CA VAL A 245 32.36 16.87 -10.80
C VAL A 245 32.56 16.74 -12.30
N LEU A 246 33.81 16.77 -12.74
CA LEU A 246 34.21 16.73 -14.15
C LEU A 246 34.68 15.34 -14.59
N ALA A 247 35.25 14.57 -13.66
CA ALA A 247 35.69 13.20 -13.93
C ALA A 247 35.75 12.36 -12.64
N ILE A 248 35.39 11.08 -12.76
CA ILE A 248 35.47 10.04 -11.74
C ILE A 248 36.28 8.90 -12.35
N GLU A 249 37.37 8.54 -11.69
CA GLU A 249 38.28 7.50 -12.16
C GLU A 249 38.60 6.54 -11.03
N GLU A 250 38.28 5.26 -11.22
CA GLU A 250 38.69 4.22 -10.28
C GLU A 250 40.19 3.91 -10.48
N THR A 251 40.96 4.01 -9.42
CA THR A 251 42.42 3.79 -9.40
C THR A 251 42.77 2.68 -8.41
N VAL A 252 44.04 2.24 -8.38
CA VAL A 252 44.49 1.25 -7.39
C VAL A 252 44.27 1.75 -5.95
N GLY A 253 44.51 3.04 -5.69
CA GLY A 253 44.46 3.65 -4.36
C GLY A 253 43.09 4.16 -3.89
N GLY A 254 42.05 4.04 -4.71
CA GLY A 254 40.71 4.55 -4.41
C GLY A 254 40.03 5.07 -5.67
N VAL A 255 39.07 5.99 -5.52
CA VAL A 255 38.41 6.68 -6.63
C VAL A 255 38.84 8.13 -6.62
N ALA A 256 39.42 8.58 -7.73
CA ALA A 256 39.79 9.98 -7.90
C ALA A 256 38.63 10.77 -8.51
N VAL A 257 38.26 11.86 -7.84
CA VAL A 257 37.20 12.77 -8.24
C VAL A 257 37.86 14.10 -8.64
N THR A 258 37.62 14.53 -9.88
CA THR A 258 38.15 15.77 -10.44
C THR A 258 37.07 16.84 -10.46
N THR A 259 37.41 18.02 -9.97
CA THR A 259 36.57 19.22 -9.93
C THR A 259 37.37 20.41 -10.46
N PRO A 260 36.76 21.59 -10.71
CA PRO A 260 37.51 22.80 -11.03
C PRO A 260 38.57 23.17 -9.98
N GLY A 261 38.36 22.80 -8.71
CA GLY A 261 39.29 23.06 -7.61
C GLY A 261 40.46 22.07 -7.52
N GLY A 262 40.51 21.05 -8.37
CA GLY A 262 41.55 20.03 -8.38
C GLY A 262 41.01 18.60 -8.25
N ARG A 263 41.93 17.66 -8.06
CA ARG A 263 41.68 16.22 -7.99
C ARG A 263 41.87 15.71 -6.56
N GLU A 264 40.85 15.05 -6.02
CA GLU A 264 40.86 14.45 -4.68
C GLU A 264 40.55 12.95 -4.75
N THR A 265 41.23 12.14 -3.94
CA THR A 265 40.99 10.69 -3.86
C THR A 265 40.11 10.34 -2.67
N TYR A 266 39.14 9.46 -2.90
CA TYR A 266 38.21 8.89 -1.91
C TYR A 266 38.31 7.36 -1.92
N ASP A 267 37.87 6.70 -0.85
CA ASP A 267 37.84 5.24 -0.79
C ASP A 267 36.66 4.66 -1.59
N ALA A 268 35.59 5.44 -1.72
CA ALA A 268 34.42 5.11 -2.52
C ALA A 268 33.64 6.36 -2.94
N VAL A 269 32.81 6.23 -3.98
CA VAL A 269 31.95 7.28 -4.53
C VAL A 269 30.55 6.73 -4.76
N VAL A 270 29.55 7.47 -4.27
CA VAL A 270 28.16 7.30 -4.69
C VAL A 270 27.87 8.32 -5.80
N VAL A 271 27.52 7.84 -6.99
CA VAL A 271 27.12 8.69 -8.12
C VAL A 271 25.61 8.83 -8.10
N ALA A 272 25.13 9.93 -7.54
CA ALA A 272 23.70 10.22 -7.30
C ALA A 272 23.11 11.23 -8.31
N THR A 273 23.58 11.18 -9.56
CA THR A 273 23.16 12.04 -10.69
C THR A 273 22.26 11.27 -11.67
N HIS A 274 21.70 11.94 -12.68
CA HIS A 274 21.00 11.23 -13.77
C HIS A 274 21.96 10.34 -14.57
N PRO A 275 21.47 9.28 -15.27
CA PRO A 275 22.31 8.34 -16.02
C PRO A 275 23.22 8.98 -17.07
N ASP A 276 22.70 9.95 -17.82
CA ASP A 276 23.44 10.73 -18.82
C ASP A 276 24.57 11.56 -18.17
N GLN A 277 24.26 12.21 -17.05
CA GLN A 277 25.24 12.96 -16.26
C GLN A 277 26.29 12.02 -15.63
N ALA A 278 25.86 10.86 -15.14
CA ALA A 278 26.74 9.84 -14.57
C ALA A 278 27.74 9.34 -15.61
N LEU A 279 27.28 9.03 -16.82
CA LEU A 279 28.16 8.68 -17.94
C LEU A 279 29.12 9.79 -18.31
N GLY A 280 28.64 11.04 -18.34
CA GLY A 280 29.45 12.22 -18.66
C GLY A 280 30.62 12.46 -17.70
N VAL A 281 30.51 12.01 -16.44
CA VAL A 281 31.57 12.16 -15.44
C VAL A 281 32.45 10.92 -15.28
N LEU A 282 32.14 9.77 -15.87
CA LEU A 282 33.04 8.61 -15.81
C LEU A 282 34.22 8.81 -16.77
N ALA A 283 35.45 8.75 -16.26
CA ALA A 283 36.65 8.97 -17.08
C ALA A 283 36.86 7.87 -18.14
N ALA A 284 36.49 6.63 -17.81
CA ALA A 284 36.57 5.47 -18.68
C ALA A 284 35.41 4.50 -18.36
N PRO A 285 34.17 4.80 -18.80
CA PRO A 285 33.03 3.95 -18.54
C PRO A 285 33.23 2.57 -19.18
N THR A 286 32.88 1.50 -18.46
CA THR A 286 32.86 0.16 -19.04
C THR A 286 31.79 0.06 -20.12
N ARG A 287 31.89 -0.98 -20.96
CA ARG A 287 30.87 -1.26 -21.97
C ARG A 287 29.50 -1.44 -21.32
N GLU A 288 29.42 -2.17 -20.23
CA GLU A 288 28.19 -2.44 -19.49
C GLU A 288 27.62 -1.17 -18.86
N GLN A 289 28.46 -0.31 -18.27
CA GLN A 289 28.04 1.00 -17.74
C GLN A 289 27.41 1.86 -18.83
N LYS A 290 28.04 1.92 -20.01
CA LYS A 290 27.50 2.65 -21.16
C LYS A 290 26.18 2.07 -21.63
N GLU A 291 26.13 0.76 -21.88
CA GLU A 291 24.91 0.06 -22.35
C GLU A 291 23.71 0.27 -21.41
N VAL A 292 23.92 0.19 -20.09
CA VAL A 292 22.82 0.29 -19.12
C VAL A 292 22.38 1.75 -18.90
N LEU A 293 23.33 2.68 -18.73
CA LEU A 293 23.00 4.07 -18.42
C LEU A 293 22.46 4.82 -19.65
N ASP A 294 22.95 4.56 -20.87
CA ASP A 294 22.40 5.17 -22.11
C ASP A 294 20.96 4.71 -22.38
N ALA A 295 20.59 3.51 -21.93
CA ALA A 295 19.27 2.94 -22.16
C ALA A 295 18.17 3.52 -21.25
N ILE A 296 18.50 4.48 -20.36
CA ILE A 296 17.54 5.12 -19.45
C ILE A 296 17.43 6.61 -19.80
N PRO A 297 16.66 6.98 -20.83
CA PRO A 297 16.57 8.35 -21.30
C PRO A 297 15.74 9.23 -20.34
N TYR A 298 16.04 10.52 -20.38
CA TYR A 298 15.32 11.56 -19.64
C TYR A 298 14.71 12.57 -20.61
N SER A 299 13.51 13.06 -20.27
CA SER A 299 12.86 14.17 -20.97
C SER A 299 12.95 15.44 -20.12
N SER A 300 13.32 16.55 -20.75
CA SER A 300 13.34 17.87 -20.11
C SER A 300 12.02 18.60 -20.29
N ASN A 301 11.45 19.07 -19.19
CA ASN A 301 10.21 19.83 -19.12
C ASN A 301 10.45 21.15 -18.41
N THR A 302 10.01 22.25 -19.02
CA THR A 302 9.97 23.54 -18.34
C THR A 302 8.72 23.62 -17.46
N ALA A 303 8.93 23.92 -16.18
CA ALA A 303 7.93 24.28 -15.20
C ALA A 303 7.82 25.80 -15.06
N LEU A 304 6.60 26.31 -15.21
CA LEU A 304 6.26 27.71 -14.98
C LEU A 304 5.40 27.84 -13.73
N LEU A 305 5.91 28.46 -12.68
CA LEU A 305 5.11 28.88 -11.52
C LEU A 305 4.42 30.20 -11.86
N HIS A 306 3.09 30.25 -11.81
CA HIS A 306 2.29 31.40 -12.22
C HIS A 306 0.96 31.49 -11.46
N THR A 307 0.19 32.57 -11.71
CA THR A 307 -1.17 32.77 -11.17
C THR A 307 -2.27 32.72 -12.24
N ASP A 308 -1.91 32.45 -13.50
CA ASP A 308 -2.86 32.32 -14.62
C ASP A 308 -3.80 31.11 -14.50
N THR A 309 -5.05 31.34 -14.11
CA THR A 309 -6.06 30.28 -13.93
C THR A 309 -6.75 29.82 -15.23
N ARG A 310 -6.44 30.41 -16.39
CA ARG A 310 -7.09 30.07 -17.68
C ARG A 310 -6.78 28.63 -18.14
N LEU A 311 -5.71 28.04 -17.62
CA LEU A 311 -5.28 26.67 -17.95
C LEU A 311 -6.01 25.60 -17.13
N LEU A 312 -6.74 25.99 -16.07
CA LEU A 312 -7.60 25.08 -15.32
C LEU A 312 -8.90 24.76 -16.10
N PRO A 313 -9.62 23.66 -15.79
CA PRO A 313 -10.91 23.37 -16.42
C PRO A 313 -11.89 24.54 -16.32
N ARG A 314 -12.76 24.73 -17.32
CA ARG A 314 -13.75 25.82 -17.28
C ARG A 314 -14.79 25.60 -16.19
N ALA A 315 -15.20 24.34 -16.00
CA ALA A 315 -16.07 23.94 -14.92
C ALA A 315 -15.26 23.86 -13.62
N ARG A 316 -15.54 24.78 -12.69
CA ARG A 316 -14.89 24.84 -11.36
C ARG A 316 -15.06 23.55 -10.54
N ASP A 317 -16.16 22.82 -10.75
CA ASP A 317 -16.40 21.51 -10.13
C ASP A 317 -15.38 20.44 -10.54
N ALA A 318 -14.65 20.66 -11.65
CA ALA A 318 -13.58 19.80 -12.13
C ALA A 318 -12.18 20.32 -11.80
N TRP A 319 -12.03 21.47 -11.13
CA TRP A 319 -10.71 21.90 -10.68
C TRP A 319 -10.16 20.84 -9.74
N ALA A 320 -8.94 20.37 -9.99
CA ALA A 320 -8.27 19.34 -9.21
C ALA A 320 -6.88 19.84 -8.79
N SER A 321 -6.17 19.04 -8.00
CA SER A 321 -4.75 19.33 -7.70
C SER A 321 -3.88 19.17 -8.95
N TRP A 322 -4.20 18.21 -9.81
CA TRP A 322 -3.47 17.89 -11.04
C TRP A 322 -4.44 18.02 -12.21
N ASN A 323 -4.19 18.92 -13.16
CA ASN A 323 -5.14 19.24 -14.22
C ASN A 323 -4.50 18.96 -15.58
N PHE A 324 -4.86 17.82 -16.17
CA PHE A 324 -4.46 17.50 -17.54
C PHE A 324 -5.35 18.26 -18.52
N ARG A 325 -4.72 18.94 -19.47
CA ARG A 325 -5.40 19.65 -20.56
C ARG A 325 -4.93 19.10 -21.90
N ARG A 326 -5.90 18.75 -22.75
CA ARG A 326 -5.65 18.48 -24.16
C ARG A 326 -6.08 19.69 -25.00
N PRO A 327 -5.14 20.46 -25.57
CA PRO A 327 -5.47 21.62 -26.40
C PRO A 327 -6.15 21.19 -27.70
N ARG A 328 -6.91 22.11 -28.29
CA ARG A 328 -7.55 21.89 -29.60
C ARG A 328 -6.55 21.70 -30.74
N VAL A 329 -5.48 22.49 -30.73
CA VAL A 329 -4.35 22.37 -31.65
C VAL A 329 -3.32 21.48 -30.96
N ALA A 330 -2.95 20.38 -31.61
CA ALA A 330 -1.95 19.46 -31.08
C ALA A 330 -0.64 20.23 -30.83
N GLN A 331 -0.02 19.95 -29.69
CA GLN A 331 1.29 20.47 -29.32
C GLN A 331 2.22 19.29 -29.07
N GLU A 332 3.52 19.53 -29.20
CA GLU A 332 4.56 18.51 -29.03
C GLU A 332 4.82 18.12 -27.56
N ARG A 333 4.14 18.76 -26.60
CA ARG A 333 4.36 18.57 -25.17
C ARG A 333 3.05 18.36 -24.42
N VAL A 334 3.15 17.56 -23.36
CA VAL A 334 2.07 17.36 -22.41
C VAL A 334 1.75 18.67 -21.68
N GLN A 335 0.46 18.98 -21.52
CA GLN A 335 0.01 20.13 -20.74
C GLN A 335 -0.65 19.68 -19.44
N VAL A 336 0.07 19.87 -18.35
CA VAL A 336 -0.39 19.55 -16.99
C VAL A 336 -0.19 20.76 -16.10
N THR A 337 -1.25 21.18 -15.41
CA THR A 337 -1.22 22.27 -14.44
C THR A 337 -1.49 21.74 -13.03
N TYR A 338 -0.52 21.92 -12.13
CA TYR A 338 -0.60 21.59 -10.71
C TYR A 338 -1.10 22.78 -9.91
N ASP A 339 -2.18 22.64 -9.14
CA ASP A 339 -2.66 23.64 -8.18
C ASP A 339 -1.91 23.50 -6.86
N LEU A 340 -0.84 24.27 -6.70
CA LEU A 340 0.02 24.25 -5.53
C LEU A 340 -0.66 24.82 -4.29
N THR A 341 -1.59 25.76 -4.47
CA THR A 341 -2.44 26.24 -3.37
C THR A 341 -3.21 25.09 -2.74
N ARG A 342 -3.68 24.11 -3.53
CA ARG A 342 -4.34 22.90 -3.00
C ARG A 342 -3.38 21.86 -2.47
N LEU A 343 -2.35 21.52 -3.24
CA LEU A 343 -1.38 20.48 -2.89
C LEU A 343 -0.69 20.83 -1.58
N GLN A 344 -0.25 22.08 -1.44
CA GLN A 344 0.46 22.52 -0.25
C GLN A 344 -0.44 23.15 0.81
N ARG A 345 -1.76 23.23 0.57
CA ARG A 345 -2.74 23.91 1.44
C ARG A 345 -2.27 25.30 1.85
N LEU A 346 -1.81 26.09 0.88
CA LEU A 346 -1.30 27.44 1.10
C LEU A 346 -2.42 28.32 1.68
N ALA A 347 -2.11 29.08 2.72
CA ALA A 347 -3.06 29.97 3.37
C ALA A 347 -3.18 31.28 2.58
N THR A 348 -3.84 31.23 1.42
CA THR A 348 -4.04 32.38 0.52
C THR A 348 -5.24 32.14 -0.39
N ASP A 349 -5.90 33.21 -0.83
CA ASP A 349 -6.99 33.14 -1.81
C ASP A 349 -6.47 33.12 -3.27
N THR A 350 -5.19 33.48 -3.47
CA THR A 350 -4.56 33.46 -4.78
C THR A 350 -4.22 32.03 -5.19
N ARG A 351 -4.50 31.67 -6.43
CA ARG A 351 -4.10 30.37 -6.99
C ARG A 351 -2.68 30.45 -7.50
N TYR A 352 -1.80 29.66 -6.91
CA TYR A 352 -0.45 29.44 -7.40
C TYR A 352 -0.41 28.10 -8.11
N LEU A 353 -0.01 28.14 -9.37
CA LEU A 353 -0.08 27.02 -10.29
C LEU A 353 1.31 26.76 -10.86
N VAL A 354 1.64 25.50 -11.09
CA VAL A 354 2.78 25.12 -11.94
C VAL A 354 2.27 24.45 -13.19
N THR A 355 2.62 24.97 -14.36
CA THR A 355 2.30 24.33 -15.65
C THR A 355 3.56 23.79 -16.31
N LEU A 356 3.45 22.56 -16.82
CA LEU A 356 4.42 21.91 -17.71
C LEU A 356 3.91 21.95 -19.15
N GLY A 357 4.81 22.17 -20.12
CA GLY A 357 4.54 22.11 -21.56
C GLY A 357 3.54 23.15 -22.10
N GLY A 358 3.35 24.25 -21.35
CA GLY A 358 2.37 25.31 -21.63
C GLY A 358 3.00 26.68 -21.84
N GLU A 359 4.27 26.76 -22.24
CA GLU A 359 5.03 28.02 -22.35
C GLU A 359 4.34 29.06 -23.24
N ASP A 360 3.70 28.62 -24.33
CA ASP A 360 2.98 29.51 -25.25
C ASP A 360 1.55 29.86 -24.76
N ALA A 361 1.06 29.16 -23.74
CA ALA A 361 -0.31 29.28 -23.24
C ALA A 361 -0.41 30.11 -21.95
N VAL A 362 0.63 30.11 -21.11
CA VAL A 362 0.68 30.90 -19.87
C VAL A 362 0.97 32.36 -20.20
N ASP A 363 0.21 33.29 -19.60
CA ASP A 363 0.51 34.72 -19.72
C ASP A 363 1.91 35.03 -19.14
N PRO A 364 2.87 35.53 -19.94
CA PRO A 364 4.21 35.84 -19.45
C PRO A 364 4.22 36.86 -18.30
N ALA A 365 3.22 37.75 -18.24
CA ALA A 365 3.12 38.75 -17.18
C ALA A 365 2.69 38.16 -15.82
N LEU A 366 2.18 36.92 -15.81
CA LEU A 366 1.73 36.22 -14.60
C LEU A 366 2.73 35.13 -14.15
N VAL A 367 3.84 34.95 -14.86
CA VAL A 367 4.91 34.02 -14.49
C VAL A 367 5.75 34.61 -13.37
N LEU A 368 5.90 33.84 -12.30
CA LEU A 368 6.68 34.18 -11.11
C LEU A 368 8.06 33.51 -11.15
N VAL A 369 8.11 32.24 -11.57
CA VAL A 369 9.35 31.47 -11.66
C VAL A 369 9.31 30.55 -12.87
N ARG A 370 10.46 30.45 -13.56
CA ARG A 370 10.73 29.45 -14.61
C ARG A 370 11.83 28.50 -14.13
N ARG A 371 11.59 27.20 -14.23
CA ARG A 371 12.55 26.12 -13.90
C ARG A 371 12.49 25.03 -14.94
N ASP A 372 13.64 24.41 -15.21
CA ASP A 372 13.71 23.22 -16.08
C ASP A 372 13.97 21.99 -15.21
N TYR A 373 13.17 20.95 -15.41
CA TYR A 373 13.30 19.66 -14.73
C TYR A 373 13.39 18.54 -15.74
N ALA A 374 14.18 17.52 -15.45
CA ALA A 374 14.22 16.31 -16.25
C ALA A 374 13.48 15.15 -15.55
N HIS A 375 12.76 14.33 -16.31
CA HIS A 375 12.04 13.15 -15.82
C HIS A 375 12.47 11.90 -16.60
N PRO A 376 12.63 10.73 -15.93
CA PRO A 376 12.96 9.49 -16.62
C PRO A 376 11.80 9.03 -17.52
N LEU A 377 12.13 8.45 -18.67
CA LEU A 377 11.18 7.82 -19.58
C LEU A 377 11.20 6.30 -19.39
N TYR A 378 10.02 5.71 -19.26
CA TYR A 378 9.87 4.26 -19.07
C TYR A 378 9.41 3.59 -20.36
N THR A 379 10.34 2.93 -21.03
CA THR A 379 10.10 2.08 -22.20
C THR A 379 10.47 0.63 -21.84
N PRO A 380 10.11 -0.37 -22.66
CA PRO A 380 10.62 -1.73 -22.49
C PRO A 380 12.15 -1.77 -22.31
N GLU A 381 12.88 -0.98 -23.10
CA GLU A 381 14.34 -0.91 -23.06
C GLU A 381 14.85 -0.35 -21.74
N SER A 382 14.27 0.77 -21.25
CA SER A 382 14.74 1.39 -20.00
C SER A 382 14.36 0.59 -18.76
N VAL A 383 13.21 -0.10 -18.75
CA VAL A 383 12.84 -1.03 -17.68
C VAL A 383 13.74 -2.27 -17.67
N ALA A 384 14.10 -2.80 -18.85
CA ALA A 384 15.08 -3.88 -18.95
C ALA A 384 16.48 -3.45 -18.46
N ALA A 385 16.92 -2.24 -18.78
CA ALA A 385 18.17 -1.66 -18.29
C ALA A 385 18.15 -1.47 -16.76
N GLN A 386 17.03 -1.01 -16.20
CA GLN A 386 16.85 -0.85 -14.75
C GLN A 386 17.12 -2.16 -13.97
N ALA A 387 16.72 -3.32 -14.52
CA ALA A 387 16.98 -4.62 -13.89
C ALA A 387 18.48 -4.98 -13.80
N ARG A 388 19.33 -4.34 -14.62
CA ARG A 388 20.78 -4.54 -14.72
C ARG A 388 21.61 -3.51 -13.94
N LEU A 389 21.00 -2.52 -13.28
CA LEU A 389 21.71 -1.45 -12.58
C LEU A 389 22.68 -1.97 -11.50
N LYS A 390 22.36 -3.08 -10.84
CA LYS A 390 23.25 -3.69 -9.84
C LYS A 390 24.56 -4.26 -10.44
N ASP A 391 24.56 -4.52 -11.75
CA ASP A 391 25.65 -5.17 -12.47
C ASP A 391 26.72 -4.16 -12.91
N ILE A 392 26.41 -2.86 -12.90
CA ILE A 392 27.34 -1.78 -13.30
C ILE A 392 28.08 -1.13 -12.14
N ASP A 393 27.67 -1.43 -10.91
CA ASP A 393 28.36 -1.04 -9.68
C ASP A 393 29.71 -1.76 -9.55
N THR A 394 30.69 -1.09 -8.95
CA THR A 394 31.96 -1.69 -8.50
C THR A 394 31.99 -1.78 -6.96
N ASP A 395 33.12 -2.23 -6.41
CA ASP A 395 33.35 -2.21 -4.95
C ASP A 395 33.54 -0.78 -4.40
N ARG A 396 33.76 0.20 -5.29
CA ARG A 396 34.10 1.58 -4.94
C ARG A 396 33.21 2.63 -5.60
N ILE A 397 32.61 2.36 -6.75
CA ILE A 397 31.68 3.26 -7.44
C ILE A 397 30.30 2.61 -7.45
N VAL A 398 29.33 3.28 -6.85
CA VAL A 398 27.94 2.78 -6.78
C VAL A 398 26.99 3.85 -7.28
N PHE A 399 26.07 3.46 -8.16
CA PHE A 399 25.11 4.38 -8.75
C PHE A 399 23.84 4.49 -7.90
N ALA A 400 23.28 5.69 -7.80
CA ALA A 400 22.04 5.94 -7.10
C ALA A 400 21.22 7.00 -7.85
N GLY A 401 19.90 6.94 -7.71
CA GLY A 401 18.99 7.88 -8.33
C GLY A 401 17.60 7.29 -8.48
N ALA A 402 16.61 8.17 -8.70
CA ALA A 402 15.20 7.77 -8.81
C ALA A 402 14.93 6.78 -9.95
N TYR A 403 15.82 6.72 -10.96
CA TYR A 403 15.81 5.73 -12.05
C TYR A 403 16.05 4.28 -11.60
N HIS A 404 16.33 4.02 -10.31
CA HIS A 404 16.33 2.67 -9.73
C HIS A 404 14.93 2.13 -9.41
N GLY A 405 13.89 2.97 -9.53
CA GLY A 405 12.49 2.58 -9.40
C GLY A 405 11.61 3.37 -10.35
N TRP A 406 10.41 3.79 -9.92
CA TRP A 406 9.43 4.48 -10.76
C TRP A 406 9.70 5.97 -11.00
N GLY A 407 10.84 6.47 -10.54
CA GLY A 407 11.27 7.85 -10.80
C GLY A 407 10.80 8.83 -9.72
N PHE A 408 10.28 8.33 -8.60
CA PHE A 408 9.76 9.14 -7.51
C PHE A 408 10.82 9.38 -6.42
N HIS A 409 10.51 10.33 -5.52
CA HIS A 409 11.42 10.72 -4.44
C HIS A 409 11.82 9.56 -3.52
N GLU A 410 10.90 8.62 -3.26
CA GLU A 410 11.21 7.41 -2.49
C GLU A 410 12.18 6.49 -3.22
N ASP A 411 12.05 6.35 -4.55
CA ASP A 411 12.96 5.51 -5.32
C ASP A 411 14.38 6.07 -5.25
N GLY A 412 14.52 7.39 -5.31
CA GLY A 412 15.77 8.08 -5.07
C GLY A 412 16.29 7.85 -3.65
N ALA A 413 15.50 8.10 -2.61
CA ALA A 413 15.90 7.88 -1.22
C ALA A 413 16.36 6.43 -0.97
N ARG A 414 15.58 5.46 -1.44
CA ARG A 414 15.88 4.02 -1.33
C ARG A 414 17.14 3.63 -2.08
N SER A 415 17.38 4.18 -3.26
CA SER A 415 18.62 3.95 -4.01
C SER A 415 19.85 4.48 -3.27
N GLY A 416 19.75 5.67 -2.66
CA GLY A 416 20.81 6.25 -1.83
C GLY A 416 21.10 5.40 -0.60
N GLN A 417 20.06 4.89 0.08
CA GLN A 417 20.21 3.95 1.19
C GLN A 417 20.95 2.68 0.75
N ARG A 418 20.50 2.04 -0.35
CA ARG A 418 21.12 0.81 -0.88
C ARG A 418 22.57 1.03 -1.27
N ALA A 419 22.91 2.19 -1.84
CA ALA A 419 24.28 2.50 -2.22
C ALA A 419 25.21 2.53 -1.00
N VAL A 420 24.77 3.16 0.09
CA VAL A 420 25.52 3.21 1.35
C VAL A 420 25.62 1.83 1.98
N GLU A 421 24.52 1.07 2.03
CA GLU A 421 24.52 -0.29 2.55
C GLU A 421 25.50 -1.19 1.79
N ARG A 422 25.58 -1.06 0.46
CA ARG A 422 26.54 -1.79 -0.37
C ARG A 422 27.98 -1.41 -0.03
N LEU A 423 28.28 -0.10 0.05
CA LEU A 423 29.64 0.37 0.33
C LEU A 423 30.12 0.04 1.75
N LEU A 424 29.21 -0.01 2.73
CA LEU A 424 29.54 -0.25 4.14
C LEU A 424 29.41 -1.71 4.57
N SER A 425 28.82 -2.58 3.73
CA SER A 425 28.77 -4.01 4.02
C SER A 425 30.18 -4.61 4.06
N PRO A 426 30.54 -5.41 5.09
CA PRO A 426 31.81 -6.11 5.10
C PRO A 426 31.85 -7.09 3.92
N SER A 427 32.88 -7.00 3.08
CA SER A 427 33.08 -7.89 1.93
C SER A 427 33.05 -9.35 2.41
N SER A 428 31.96 -10.06 2.14
CA SER A 428 31.88 -11.50 2.42
C SER A 428 32.25 -12.26 1.17
N GLY A 429 33.31 -13.07 1.27
CA GLY A 429 33.59 -14.13 0.31
C GLY A 429 32.43 -15.15 0.22
N PRO A 430 32.53 -16.15 -0.65
CA PRO A 430 31.40 -17.00 -1.02
C PRO A 430 30.88 -17.82 0.17
N ARG A 431 29.56 -17.77 0.41
CA ARG A 431 28.88 -18.45 1.53
C ARG A 431 28.70 -19.96 1.26
N PRO A 432 28.93 -20.85 2.26
CA PRO A 432 28.57 -22.27 2.17
C PRO A 432 27.09 -22.51 2.54
N ARG A 433 26.54 -23.61 2.01
CA ARG A 433 25.17 -24.10 2.21
C ARG A 433 25.01 -24.74 3.60
N ASN A 434 23.92 -24.45 4.31
CA ASN A 434 23.58 -25.07 5.59
C ASN A 434 22.74 -26.35 5.39
N GLU A 435 23.19 -27.44 6.02
CA GLU A 435 22.43 -28.67 6.28
C GLU A 435 21.52 -28.52 7.51
N VAL A 436 20.40 -29.24 7.49
CA VAL A 436 19.39 -29.31 8.56
C VAL A 436 19.61 -30.58 9.39
N VAL A 437 19.74 -30.43 10.71
CA VAL A 437 19.75 -31.55 11.67
C VAL A 437 18.42 -31.61 12.39
N GLY A 438 17.73 -32.74 12.31
CA GLY A 438 16.48 -33.03 13.03
C GLY A 438 16.72 -33.77 14.35
N VAL A 439 15.82 -33.58 15.32
CA VAL A 439 15.70 -34.45 16.51
C VAL A 439 14.22 -34.60 16.89
N SER A 440 13.83 -35.85 17.15
CA SER A 440 12.50 -36.30 17.59
C SER A 440 12.41 -36.44 19.12
N ARG A 441 11.19 -36.47 19.68
CA ARG A 441 10.70 -37.53 20.60
C ARG A 441 9.24 -37.31 21.07
N ARG A 442 8.53 -38.44 21.22
CA ARG A 442 7.17 -38.65 21.77
C ARG A 442 7.24 -39.10 23.24
N GLY A 443 6.11 -39.00 23.96
CA GLY A 443 5.72 -39.82 25.13
C GLY A 443 4.65 -39.10 25.99
N GLU A 444 3.36 -39.51 25.94
CA GLU A 444 2.62 -40.36 26.92
C GLU A 444 2.21 -39.63 28.22
N ALA A 445 1.06 -39.78 28.88
CA ALA A 445 -0.24 -40.43 28.65
C ALA A 445 -1.21 -40.03 29.80
N SER A 446 -2.52 -39.96 29.48
CA SER A 446 -3.74 -40.28 30.25
C SER A 446 -3.72 -40.41 31.80
N ARG A 447 -4.74 -39.80 32.46
CA ARG A 447 -5.74 -40.46 33.35
C ARG A 447 -6.61 -39.39 34.01
N TYR A 448 -7.93 -39.42 33.83
CA TYR A 448 -8.97 -39.29 34.88
C TYR A 448 -10.39 -39.24 34.27
N ALA A 449 -11.33 -39.84 35.00
CA ALA A 449 -12.78 -39.64 34.96
C ALA A 449 -13.61 -40.38 33.89
N ALA A 450 -13.60 -41.71 33.99
CA ALA A 450 -14.76 -42.54 33.67
C ALA A 450 -15.56 -42.80 34.96
N SER A 451 -16.59 -41.98 35.24
CA SER A 451 -17.63 -42.31 36.25
C SER A 451 -18.94 -41.51 36.11
N ALA A 452 -19.04 -40.54 35.19
CA ALA A 452 -20.21 -39.64 35.10
C ALA A 452 -21.04 -39.80 33.81
N ARG A 453 -21.12 -41.01 33.23
CA ARG A 453 -21.76 -41.21 31.90
C ARG A 453 -23.07 -41.99 31.86
N SER A 454 -23.54 -42.60 32.95
CA SER A 454 -24.78 -43.39 32.90
C SER A 454 -26.05 -42.61 33.31
N SER A 455 -25.94 -41.57 34.13
CA SER A 455 -27.12 -40.89 34.70
C SER A 455 -27.63 -39.69 33.89
N LEU A 456 -26.80 -39.11 33.01
CA LEU A 456 -27.16 -37.90 32.24
C LEU A 456 -27.91 -38.20 30.94
N ARG A 457 -27.77 -39.42 30.39
CA ARG A 457 -28.31 -39.78 29.07
C ARG A 457 -29.83 -39.96 29.06
N ARG A 458 -30.43 -40.27 30.21
CA ARG A 458 -31.89 -40.47 30.35
C ARG A 458 -32.67 -39.17 30.55
N LEU A 459 -32.02 -38.09 30.99
CA LEU A 459 -32.66 -36.79 31.25
C LEU A 459 -32.64 -35.84 30.04
N LEU A 460 -31.86 -36.15 29.01
CA LEU A 460 -31.67 -35.27 27.84
C LEU A 460 -32.54 -35.63 26.63
N ASP A 461 -33.19 -36.80 26.62
CA ASP A 461 -34.05 -37.22 25.49
C ASP A 461 -35.49 -36.69 25.56
N GLU A 462 -35.94 -36.19 26.72
CA GLU A 462 -37.34 -35.77 26.92
C GLU A 462 -37.64 -34.28 26.62
N GLN A 463 -36.65 -33.45 26.25
CA GLN A 463 -36.86 -32.03 25.93
C GLN A 463 -36.25 -31.58 24.61
N ARG A 464 -36.52 -32.31 23.51
CA ARG A 464 -36.18 -31.84 22.16
C ARG A 464 -37.34 -31.01 21.57
N PRO A 465 -37.15 -29.71 21.27
CA PRO A 465 -38.10 -28.99 20.42
C PRO A 465 -38.07 -29.57 19.00
N ALA A 466 -39.25 -29.74 18.41
CA ALA A 466 -39.41 -30.25 17.04
C ALA A 466 -38.72 -29.31 16.04
N GLY A 467 -37.64 -29.78 15.40
CA GLY A 467 -36.97 -29.09 14.28
C GLY A 467 -35.44 -29.10 14.28
N TYR A 468 -34.77 -29.42 15.39
CA TYR A 468 -33.30 -29.52 15.41
C TYR A 468 -32.84 -30.96 15.17
N SER A 469 -32.43 -31.23 13.93
CA SER A 469 -31.70 -32.45 13.57
C SER A 469 -30.21 -32.11 13.45
N THR A 470 -29.38 -32.75 14.27
CA THR A 470 -27.91 -32.74 14.19
C THR A 470 -27.37 -33.32 12.88
N SER A 471 -28.26 -33.81 11.99
CA SER A 471 -27.98 -34.35 10.67
C SER A 471 -28.14 -33.35 9.51
N SER A 472 -28.51 -32.09 9.76
CA SER A 472 -28.60 -31.09 8.68
C SER A 472 -27.21 -30.68 8.17
N ALA A 473 -27.05 -30.58 6.84
CA ALA A 473 -25.79 -30.17 6.21
C ALA A 473 -25.45 -28.68 6.43
N ALA A 474 -26.48 -27.86 6.63
CA ALA A 474 -26.35 -26.47 7.05
C ALA A 474 -27.56 -26.03 7.88
N THR A 475 -27.34 -25.12 8.84
CA THR A 475 -28.37 -24.47 9.63
C THR A 475 -28.18 -22.96 9.59
N THR A 476 -29.25 -22.22 9.28
CA THR A 476 -29.22 -20.75 9.31
C THR A 476 -29.70 -20.23 10.65
N TYR A 477 -29.04 -19.20 11.16
CA TYR A 477 -29.29 -18.57 12.44
C TYR A 477 -29.72 -17.13 12.23
N ALA A 478 -30.84 -16.72 12.83
CA ALA A 478 -31.15 -15.31 13.05
C ALA A 478 -30.28 -14.85 14.21
N THR A 479 -29.39 -13.89 13.98
CA THR A 479 -28.37 -13.48 14.94
C THR A 479 -28.58 -12.06 15.43
N THR A 480 -28.30 -11.81 16.70
CA THR A 480 -28.20 -10.48 17.29
C THR A 480 -26.77 -10.26 17.75
N LEU A 481 -26.11 -9.27 17.15
CA LEU A 481 -24.76 -8.85 17.48
C LEU A 481 -24.83 -7.59 18.32
N VAL A 482 -24.22 -7.61 19.50
CA VAL A 482 -24.12 -6.47 20.42
C VAL A 482 -22.66 -6.12 20.59
N HIS A 483 -22.30 -4.89 20.25
CA HIS A 483 -20.98 -4.32 20.52
C HIS A 483 -21.11 -3.31 21.65
N ARG A 484 -20.26 -3.42 22.67
CA ARG A 484 -20.17 -2.46 23.76
C ARG A 484 -18.72 -2.00 23.90
N ARG A 485 -18.50 -0.71 23.70
CA ARG A 485 -17.25 -0.01 24.01
C ARG A 485 -17.49 0.79 25.29
N ARG A 486 -16.63 0.61 26.28
CA ARG A 486 -16.76 1.32 27.57
C ARG A 486 -15.86 2.56 27.65
N GLU A 487 -14.69 2.50 27.01
CA GLU A 487 -13.67 3.56 27.01
C GLU A 487 -13.01 3.68 25.62
N PRO A 488 -12.47 4.85 25.24
CA PRO A 488 -12.59 6.15 25.91
C PRO A 488 -13.97 6.81 25.69
N LEU A 489 -14.84 6.19 24.89
CA LEU A 489 -16.20 6.66 24.65
C LEU A 489 -17.19 5.50 24.84
N ARG A 490 -18.14 5.67 25.75
CA ARG A 490 -19.24 4.71 25.96
C ARG A 490 -20.12 4.69 24.72
N ASN A 491 -20.10 3.58 24.00
CA ASN A 491 -20.99 3.36 22.85
C ASN A 491 -21.42 1.90 22.83
N ALA A 492 -22.72 1.68 22.64
CA ALA A 492 -23.27 0.35 22.42
C ALA A 492 -24.11 0.38 21.15
N PHE A 493 -23.94 -0.60 20.29
CA PHE A 493 -24.84 -0.80 19.16
C PHE A 493 -25.24 -2.26 19.06
N THR A 494 -26.47 -2.46 18.62
CA THR A 494 -27.06 -3.78 18.40
C THR A 494 -27.50 -3.86 16.95
N HIS A 495 -27.15 -4.94 16.27
CA HIS A 495 -27.58 -5.20 14.90
C HIS A 495 -28.06 -6.64 14.74
N ARG A 496 -29.11 -6.84 13.94
CA ARG A 496 -29.67 -8.15 13.62
C ARG A 496 -29.18 -8.62 12.26
N SER A 497 -28.64 -9.82 12.18
CA SER A 497 -28.11 -10.41 10.95
C SER A 497 -28.55 -11.87 10.81
N HIS A 498 -28.02 -12.54 9.80
CA HIS A 498 -28.07 -14.00 9.69
C HIS A 498 -26.65 -14.55 9.68
N LEU A 499 -26.46 -15.79 10.10
CA LEU A 499 -25.21 -16.54 9.95
C LEU A 499 -25.55 -17.99 9.62
N THR A 500 -24.70 -18.68 8.87
CA THR A 500 -24.91 -20.10 8.55
C THR A 500 -23.84 -20.95 9.22
N VAL A 501 -24.28 -21.98 9.95
CA VAL A 501 -23.40 -23.06 10.41
C VAL A 501 -23.47 -24.18 9.38
N VAL A 502 -22.35 -24.51 8.77
CA VAL A 502 -22.24 -25.50 7.70
C VAL A 502 -21.30 -26.64 8.10
N ASP A 503 -21.66 -27.86 7.72
CA ASP A 503 -20.78 -29.02 7.77
C ASP A 503 -19.87 -29.00 6.55
N LEU A 504 -18.57 -28.74 6.76
CA LEU A 504 -17.61 -28.55 5.67
C LEU A 504 -17.44 -29.80 4.83
N ASP A 505 -17.67 -30.98 5.41
CA ASP A 505 -17.57 -32.27 4.72
C ASP A 505 -18.76 -32.52 3.78
N ARG A 506 -19.79 -31.66 3.85
CA ARG A 506 -20.99 -31.71 3.00
C ARG A 506 -21.06 -30.55 1.99
N VAL A 507 -20.01 -29.74 1.90
CA VAL A 507 -19.90 -28.68 0.89
C VAL A 507 -19.44 -29.31 -0.44
N ALA A 508 -20.22 -29.12 -1.50
CA ALA A 508 -19.87 -29.59 -2.83
C ALA A 508 -18.66 -28.83 -3.40
N ALA A 509 -18.00 -29.39 -4.42
CA ALA A 509 -16.82 -28.80 -5.03
C ALA A 509 -17.03 -27.38 -5.59
N ASP A 510 -18.27 -27.04 -5.99
CA ASP A 510 -18.63 -25.70 -6.46
C ASP A 510 -18.97 -24.70 -5.34
N GLY A 511 -18.86 -25.15 -4.08
CA GLY A 511 -19.12 -24.41 -2.85
C GLY A 511 -20.58 -24.45 -2.38
N THR A 512 -21.49 -25.18 -3.04
CA THR A 512 -22.89 -25.25 -2.62
C THR A 512 -23.11 -26.28 -1.51
N VAL A 513 -24.13 -26.08 -0.67
CA VAL A 513 -24.53 -27.04 0.37
C VAL A 513 -26.04 -27.01 0.54
N GLN A 514 -26.64 -28.18 0.73
CA GLN A 514 -28.09 -28.30 0.90
C GLN A 514 -28.54 -27.54 2.17
N GLY A 515 -29.53 -26.66 2.02
CA GLY A 515 -30.13 -25.90 3.13
C GLY A 515 -29.49 -24.54 3.42
N ALA A 516 -28.46 -24.11 2.66
CA ALA A 516 -27.86 -22.78 2.78
C ALA A 516 -28.02 -21.94 1.49
N PRO A 517 -28.33 -20.64 1.59
CA PRO A 517 -28.36 -19.75 0.44
C PRO A 517 -26.96 -19.20 0.15
N GLY A 518 -26.37 -19.56 -1.00
CA GLY A 518 -25.07 -19.03 -1.46
C GLY A 518 -23.98 -20.09 -1.55
N ARG A 519 -22.70 -19.66 -1.59
CA ARG A 519 -21.54 -20.56 -1.75
C ARG A 519 -20.48 -20.37 -0.66
N PHE A 520 -19.79 -21.44 -0.29
CA PHE A 520 -18.67 -21.48 0.65
C PHE A 520 -17.42 -21.91 -0.12
N LEU A 521 -16.49 -20.99 -0.35
CA LEU A 521 -15.35 -21.22 -1.24
C LEU A 521 -14.03 -21.07 -0.49
N GLY A 522 -13.04 -21.90 -0.80
CA GLY A 522 -11.71 -21.84 -0.18
C GLY A 522 -11.07 -20.45 -0.26
N ARG A 523 -11.22 -19.77 -1.41
CA ARG A 523 -10.73 -18.38 -1.61
C ARG A 523 -11.25 -17.34 -0.61
N ASP A 524 -12.34 -17.63 0.10
CA ASP A 524 -12.95 -16.71 1.08
C ASP A 524 -12.40 -16.87 2.50
N HIS A 525 -11.54 -17.87 2.73
CA HIS A 525 -11.03 -18.24 4.04
C HIS A 525 -9.50 -18.45 4.02
N PHE A 526 -8.85 -18.29 5.16
CA PHE A 526 -7.40 -18.46 5.36
C PHE A 526 -6.59 -17.67 4.29
N ALA A 527 -5.51 -18.26 3.78
CA ALA A 527 -4.69 -17.70 2.69
C ALA A 527 -5.45 -17.50 1.36
N GLY A 528 -6.64 -18.11 1.19
CA GLY A 528 -7.48 -17.92 0.00
C GLY A 528 -6.97 -18.58 -1.28
N ASP A 529 -6.01 -19.49 -1.16
CA ASP A 529 -5.35 -20.22 -2.25
C ASP A 529 -5.76 -21.71 -2.30
N THR A 530 -6.76 -22.11 -1.51
CA THR A 530 -7.26 -23.49 -1.42
C THR A 530 -8.47 -23.71 -2.32
N SER A 531 -8.69 -24.97 -2.73
CA SER A 531 -9.87 -25.35 -3.52
C SER A 531 -11.16 -25.32 -2.69
N SER A 532 -11.07 -25.59 -1.38
CA SER A 532 -12.20 -25.63 -0.45
C SER A 532 -11.85 -25.04 0.91
N VAL A 533 -12.87 -24.64 1.67
CA VAL A 533 -12.69 -24.16 3.06
C VAL A 533 -12.13 -25.26 3.95
N ARG A 534 -12.54 -26.52 3.71
CA ARG A 534 -12.05 -27.69 4.44
C ARG A 534 -10.54 -27.88 4.28
N GLU A 535 -10.05 -27.80 3.05
CA GLU A 535 -8.63 -27.92 2.74
C GLU A 535 -7.79 -26.83 3.44
N GLY A 536 -8.29 -25.58 3.45
CA GLY A 536 -7.63 -24.48 4.15
C GLY A 536 -7.55 -24.70 5.65
N LEU A 537 -8.64 -25.18 6.25
CA LEU A 537 -8.69 -25.51 7.68
C LEU A 537 -7.74 -26.65 8.04
N ASP A 538 -7.72 -27.73 7.25
CA ASP A 538 -6.82 -28.86 7.50
C ASP A 538 -5.34 -28.43 7.37
N ARG A 539 -5.02 -27.57 6.40
CA ARG A 539 -3.66 -27.01 6.24
C ARG A 539 -3.26 -26.12 7.41
N PHE A 540 -4.17 -25.25 7.86
CA PHE A 540 -3.95 -24.41 9.03
C PHE A 540 -3.69 -25.24 10.29
N LEU A 541 -4.49 -26.28 10.52
CA LEU A 541 -4.32 -27.19 11.66
C LEU A 541 -2.98 -27.95 11.59
N ALA A 542 -2.60 -28.43 10.40
CA ALA A 542 -1.34 -29.13 10.19
C ALA A 542 -0.13 -28.23 10.48
N ALA A 543 -0.18 -26.95 10.09
CA ALA A 543 0.84 -25.96 10.45
C ALA A 543 0.98 -25.75 11.97
N HIS A 544 -0.07 -26.04 12.75
CA HIS A 544 -0.07 -26.00 14.22
C HIS A 544 0.15 -27.39 14.85
N GLY A 545 0.60 -28.39 14.07
CA GLY A 545 0.91 -29.74 14.57
C GLY A 545 -0.31 -30.61 14.87
N LEU A 546 -1.50 -30.23 14.40
CA LEU A 546 -2.74 -31.00 14.57
C LEU A 546 -3.16 -31.64 13.24
N ASP A 547 -3.33 -32.96 13.24
CA ASP A 547 -3.92 -33.69 12.10
C ASP A 547 -5.29 -34.24 12.50
N LEU A 548 -6.34 -33.58 12.03
CA LEU A 548 -7.75 -33.96 12.26
C LEU A 548 -8.45 -34.39 10.96
N ARG A 549 -7.68 -34.76 9.93
CA ARG A 549 -8.23 -35.24 8.65
C ARG A 549 -9.07 -36.50 8.89
N GLY A 550 -10.21 -36.58 8.19
CA GLY A 550 -11.21 -37.63 8.39
C GLY A 550 -12.11 -37.46 9.61
N GLY A 551 -11.87 -36.45 10.45
CA GLY A 551 -12.80 -36.00 11.49
C GLY A 551 -13.74 -34.90 10.99
N ARG A 552 -14.89 -34.72 11.66
CA ARG A 552 -15.93 -33.75 11.27
C ARG A 552 -15.50 -32.30 11.50
N ALA A 553 -15.87 -31.39 10.60
CA ALA A 553 -15.66 -29.95 10.79
C ALA A 553 -16.94 -29.11 10.55
N LEU A 554 -17.37 -28.35 11.56
CA LEU A 554 -18.46 -27.38 11.43
C LEU A 554 -17.91 -25.96 11.36
N THR A 555 -18.50 -25.11 10.52
CA THR A 555 -18.10 -23.71 10.35
C THR A 555 -19.27 -22.76 10.46
N ALA A 556 -19.19 -21.79 11.36
CA ALA A 556 -20.10 -20.65 11.46
C ALA A 556 -19.57 -19.48 10.61
N THR A 557 -20.23 -19.17 9.49
CA THR A 557 -19.78 -18.10 8.58
C THR A 557 -20.90 -17.52 7.71
N GLN A 558 -20.62 -16.47 6.93
CA GLN A 558 -21.51 -15.96 5.89
C GLN A 558 -21.25 -16.66 4.56
N PRO A 559 -22.30 -17.07 3.84
CA PRO A 559 -22.15 -17.53 2.47
C PRO A 559 -21.82 -16.37 1.53
N ARG A 560 -21.06 -16.66 0.46
CA ARG A 560 -20.85 -15.74 -0.65
C ARG A 560 -22.15 -15.51 -1.42
N ALA A 561 -22.43 -14.23 -1.69
CA ALA A 561 -23.60 -13.76 -2.43
C ALA A 561 -23.19 -12.67 -3.43
N PHE A 562 -23.70 -12.71 -4.67
CA PHE A 562 -23.46 -11.66 -5.68
C PHE A 562 -21.99 -11.31 -5.90
N GLY A 563 -21.10 -12.31 -5.85
CA GLY A 563 -19.66 -12.10 -6.02
C GLY A 563 -18.95 -11.45 -4.83
N HIS A 564 -19.61 -11.34 -3.67
CA HIS A 564 -19.03 -10.79 -2.45
C HIS A 564 -19.19 -11.74 -1.25
N CYS A 565 -18.17 -11.81 -0.41
CA CYS A 565 -18.19 -12.50 0.88
C CYS A 565 -17.49 -11.58 1.89
N PHE A 566 -18.07 -11.42 3.07
CA PHE A 566 -17.46 -10.64 4.14
C PHE A 566 -17.83 -11.24 5.50
N ASN A 567 -16.81 -11.66 6.24
CA ASN A 567 -16.92 -12.47 7.44
C ASN A 567 -16.17 -11.83 8.62
N PRO A 568 -16.77 -10.85 9.35
CA PRO A 568 -16.09 -10.21 10.49
C PRO A 568 -15.50 -11.20 11.50
N ILE A 569 -16.17 -12.35 11.66
CA ILE A 569 -15.72 -13.50 12.42
C ILE A 569 -16.24 -14.76 11.74
N THR A 570 -15.39 -15.77 11.61
CA THR A 570 -15.72 -17.16 11.25
C THR A 570 -15.20 -18.07 12.34
N VAL A 571 -15.98 -19.07 12.73
CA VAL A 571 -15.57 -20.04 13.77
C VAL A 571 -15.65 -21.45 13.20
N HIS A 572 -14.56 -22.19 13.33
CA HIS A 572 -14.46 -23.59 12.94
C HIS A 572 -14.37 -24.47 14.19
N TRP A 573 -15.20 -25.50 14.27
CA TRP A 573 -15.15 -26.55 15.30
C TRP A 573 -14.78 -27.87 14.66
N CYS A 574 -13.71 -28.49 15.14
CA CYS A 574 -13.17 -29.73 14.56
C CYS A 574 -13.19 -30.85 15.60
N TRP A 575 -13.64 -32.03 15.19
CA TRP A 575 -13.60 -33.25 16.01
C TRP A 575 -12.64 -34.26 15.41
N ALA A 576 -12.10 -35.16 16.24
CA ALA A 576 -11.27 -36.26 15.76
C ALA A 576 -12.11 -37.30 15.01
N ALA A 577 -11.48 -38.10 14.15
CA ALA A 577 -12.13 -39.21 13.46
C ALA A 577 -12.82 -40.15 14.46
N GLY A 578 -14.07 -40.54 14.16
CA GLY A 578 -14.89 -41.39 15.05
C GLY A 578 -15.55 -40.67 16.22
N THR A 579 -15.39 -39.34 16.36
CA THR A 579 -16.13 -38.51 17.33
C THR A 579 -17.02 -37.50 16.61
N GLU A 580 -18.33 -37.57 16.84
CA GLU A 580 -19.33 -36.73 16.14
C GLU A 580 -19.98 -35.66 17.04
N ALA A 581 -19.79 -35.76 18.37
CA ALA A 581 -20.40 -34.87 19.36
C ALA A 581 -19.52 -34.74 20.63
N GLY A 582 -19.67 -33.63 21.35
CA GLY A 582 -18.89 -33.31 22.56
C GLY A 582 -17.95 -32.14 22.36
N ARG A 583 -16.99 -31.95 23.29
CA ARG A 583 -16.00 -30.86 23.20
C ARG A 583 -15.17 -31.05 21.91
N PRO A 584 -15.04 -30.02 21.05
CA PRO A 584 -14.23 -30.11 19.85
C PRO A 584 -12.75 -30.33 20.22
N ALA A 585 -12.04 -31.09 19.39
CA ALA A 585 -10.61 -31.33 19.50
C ALA A 585 -9.80 -30.06 19.18
N ALA A 586 -10.33 -29.21 18.28
CA ALA A 586 -9.78 -27.89 17.99
C ALA A 586 -10.91 -26.89 17.68
N THR A 587 -10.73 -25.64 18.11
CA THR A 587 -11.57 -24.51 17.69
C THR A 587 -10.69 -23.44 17.08
N VAL A 588 -11.01 -23.03 15.85
CA VAL A 588 -10.28 -21.98 15.12
C VAL A 588 -11.20 -20.79 14.92
N VAL A 589 -10.72 -19.59 15.23
CA VAL A 589 -11.44 -18.34 15.01
C VAL A 589 -10.72 -17.53 13.96
N GLU A 590 -11.34 -17.39 12.80
CA GLU A 590 -10.85 -16.54 11.73
C GLU A 590 -11.53 -15.17 11.79
N VAL A 591 -10.72 -14.12 11.66
CA VAL A 591 -11.18 -12.73 11.73
C VAL A 591 -10.82 -12.04 10.42
N HIS A 592 -11.79 -11.33 9.86
CA HIS A 592 -11.60 -10.49 8.68
C HIS A 592 -11.84 -9.02 9.02
N ASN A 593 -11.06 -8.13 8.41
CA ASN A 593 -11.32 -6.69 8.52
C ASN A 593 -11.88 -6.13 7.20
N THR A 594 -12.36 -4.89 7.24
CA THR A 594 -12.93 -4.22 6.05
C THR A 594 -11.87 -3.78 5.03
N TYR A 595 -10.59 -4.00 5.32
CA TYR A 595 -9.42 -3.68 4.48
C TYR A 595 -8.95 -4.87 3.63
N GLY A 596 -9.51 -6.06 3.85
CA GLY A 596 -9.19 -7.27 3.09
C GLY A 596 -8.18 -8.19 3.78
N ASP A 597 -7.66 -7.83 4.95
CA ASP A 597 -6.77 -8.72 5.72
C ASP A 597 -7.57 -9.81 6.42
N ARG A 598 -6.90 -10.93 6.72
CA ARG A 598 -7.43 -12.08 7.43
C ARG A 598 -6.41 -12.60 8.44
N HIS A 599 -6.88 -13.18 9.53
CA HIS A 599 -6.04 -13.88 10.48
C HIS A 599 -6.84 -14.97 11.21
N ALA A 600 -6.25 -16.15 11.38
CA ALA A 600 -6.85 -17.28 12.08
C ALA A 600 -6.15 -17.55 13.40
N TYR A 601 -6.93 -17.65 14.48
CA TYR A 601 -6.46 -17.97 15.83
C TYR A 601 -6.85 -19.40 16.19
N LEU A 602 -5.88 -20.24 16.53
CA LEU A 602 -6.14 -21.53 17.17
C LEU A 602 -6.43 -21.29 18.66
N LEU A 603 -7.60 -21.69 19.15
CA LEU A 603 -7.97 -21.55 20.56
C LEU A 603 -7.38 -22.71 21.37
N ASP A 604 -6.37 -22.41 22.18
CA ASP A 604 -5.65 -23.37 23.01
C ASP A 604 -6.43 -23.69 24.32
N PRO A 605 -6.86 -24.94 24.53
CA PRO A 605 -7.50 -25.40 25.76
C PRO A 605 -6.72 -25.14 27.05
N GLU A 606 -5.39 -25.02 26.97
CA GLU A 606 -4.51 -24.78 28.12
C GLU A 606 -4.42 -23.28 28.47
N ARG A 607 -4.77 -22.40 27.52
CA ARG A 607 -4.81 -20.94 27.71
C ARG A 607 -6.25 -20.45 27.90
N THR A 608 -6.85 -20.75 29.06
CA THR A 608 -8.21 -20.30 29.40
C THR A 608 -8.26 -19.42 30.65
N ALA A 609 -9.08 -18.37 30.61
CA ALA A 609 -9.41 -17.53 31.75
C ALA A 609 -10.30 -18.29 32.78
N PRO A 610 -10.40 -17.83 34.04
CA PRO A 610 -11.18 -18.49 35.09
C PRO A 610 -12.68 -18.65 34.78
N ASP A 611 -13.23 -17.85 33.87
CA ASP A 611 -14.62 -17.92 33.42
C ASP A 611 -14.84 -18.85 32.21
N GLY A 612 -13.79 -19.61 31.82
CA GLY A 612 -13.85 -20.60 30.74
C GLY A 612 -13.63 -20.05 29.33
N ARG A 613 -13.26 -18.77 29.19
CA ARG A 613 -12.91 -18.16 27.89
C ARG A 613 -11.49 -18.52 27.47
N PHE A 614 -11.28 -18.78 26.19
CA PHE A 614 -9.94 -18.92 25.62
C PHE A 614 -9.23 -17.57 25.58
N VAL A 615 -7.93 -17.55 25.85
CA VAL A 615 -7.10 -16.35 25.84
C VAL A 615 -6.10 -16.44 24.70
N VAL A 616 -6.18 -15.49 23.75
CA VAL A 616 -5.25 -15.39 22.63
C VAL A 616 -4.72 -13.97 22.49
N ASP A 617 -3.45 -13.83 22.12
CA ASP A 617 -2.85 -12.51 21.93
C ASP A 617 -3.38 -11.88 20.64
N LYS A 618 -3.68 -10.57 20.69
CA LYS A 618 -4.30 -9.88 19.57
C LYS A 618 -3.30 -9.68 18.44
N ALA A 619 -3.30 -10.58 17.46
CA ALA A 619 -2.40 -10.49 16.33
C ALA A 619 -2.90 -9.65 15.16
N MET A 620 -4.19 -9.26 15.09
CA MET A 620 -4.79 -8.62 13.90
C MET A 620 -5.33 -7.20 14.13
N TYR A 621 -4.98 -6.25 13.27
CA TYR A 621 -5.59 -4.92 13.24
C TYR A 621 -6.99 -4.95 12.62
N VAL A 622 -8.02 -4.88 13.47
CA VAL A 622 -9.42 -5.09 13.09
C VAL A 622 -10.26 -3.80 13.10
N SER A 623 -9.79 -2.75 13.76
CA SER A 623 -10.52 -1.49 13.92
C SER A 623 -9.56 -0.31 13.95
N PRO A 624 -9.93 0.85 13.35
CA PRO A 624 -9.16 2.09 13.44
C PRO A 624 -8.85 2.55 14.87
N PHE A 625 -9.60 2.08 15.86
CA PHE A 625 -9.62 2.65 17.21
C PHE A 625 -9.02 1.74 18.28
N HIS A 626 -8.37 0.66 17.88
CA HIS A 626 -7.61 -0.23 18.76
C HIS A 626 -6.36 -0.70 17.99
N GLY A 627 -5.18 -0.58 18.60
CA GLY A 627 -3.92 -1.12 18.05
C GLY A 627 -3.93 -2.65 18.08
N THR A 628 -2.78 -3.31 17.91
CA THR A 628 -2.62 -4.77 18.11
C THR A 628 -2.25 -5.15 19.54
N ASP A 629 -2.15 -4.18 20.42
CA ASP A 629 -1.95 -4.35 21.84
C ASP A 629 -3.15 -5.07 22.50
N GLY A 630 -2.85 -5.89 23.50
CA GLY A 630 -3.83 -6.60 24.31
C GLY A 630 -4.12 -8.05 23.88
N ARG A 631 -5.09 -8.65 24.58
CA ARG A 631 -5.50 -10.05 24.40
C ARG A 631 -7.00 -10.16 24.20
N TYR A 632 -7.41 -11.15 23.41
CA TYR A 632 -8.80 -11.54 23.28
C TYR A 632 -9.15 -12.64 24.28
N GLU A 633 -10.25 -12.45 25.00
CA GLU A 633 -10.94 -13.50 25.76
C GLU A 633 -12.16 -13.96 24.94
N VAL A 634 -12.06 -15.15 24.36
CA VAL A 634 -13.00 -15.68 23.37
C VAL A 634 -13.85 -16.80 23.98
N LEU A 635 -15.17 -16.69 23.83
CA LEU A 635 -16.15 -17.73 24.07
C LEU A 635 -16.73 -18.15 22.72
N ALA A 636 -16.41 -19.36 22.26
CA ALA A 636 -16.88 -19.85 20.97
C ALA A 636 -17.29 -21.34 21.04
N PRO A 637 -18.29 -21.71 21.86
CA PRO A 637 -18.80 -23.08 21.87
C PRO A 637 -19.52 -23.41 20.55
N PRO A 638 -19.54 -24.70 20.14
CA PRO A 638 -20.43 -25.14 19.07
C PRO A 638 -21.90 -24.88 19.46
N PRO A 639 -22.86 -24.89 18.50
CA PRO A 639 -24.26 -24.71 18.80
C PRO A 639 -24.74 -25.66 19.90
N ASP A 640 -25.53 -25.13 20.83
CA ASP A 640 -26.02 -25.86 22.00
C ASP A 640 -26.80 -27.10 21.55
N PRO A 641 -26.43 -28.32 22.02
CA PRO A 641 -27.00 -29.55 21.48
C PRO A 641 -28.47 -29.77 21.84
N LEU A 642 -28.99 -29.08 22.87
CA LEU A 642 -30.37 -29.23 23.34
C LEU A 642 -31.29 -28.18 22.74
N THR A 643 -30.85 -26.93 22.76
CA THR A 643 -31.62 -25.77 22.34
C THR A 643 -31.32 -25.34 20.90
N GLY A 644 -30.24 -25.85 20.31
CA GLY A 644 -29.75 -25.48 18.99
C GLY A 644 -29.17 -24.07 18.91
N ARG A 645 -29.09 -23.32 20.03
CA ARG A 645 -28.71 -21.89 20.04
C ARG A 645 -27.21 -21.70 19.78
N LEU A 646 -26.87 -20.64 19.06
CA LEU A 646 -25.49 -20.20 18.83
C LEU A 646 -25.14 -19.06 19.78
N GLN A 647 -23.99 -19.13 20.44
CA GLN A 647 -23.48 -18.05 21.27
C GLN A 647 -21.98 -17.88 21.06
N LEU A 648 -21.57 -16.69 20.64
CA LEU A 648 -20.17 -16.29 20.53
C LEU A 648 -19.94 -15.03 21.36
N GLY A 649 -18.75 -14.89 21.94
CA GLY A 649 -18.36 -13.70 22.67
C GLY A 649 -16.88 -13.43 22.54
N VAL A 650 -16.51 -12.18 22.26
CA VAL A 650 -15.12 -11.74 22.21
C VAL A 650 -15.00 -10.53 23.12
N ARG A 651 -14.08 -10.59 24.07
CA ARG A 651 -13.68 -9.43 24.88
C ARG A 651 -12.24 -9.08 24.54
N LEU A 652 -11.98 -7.82 24.22
CA LEU A 652 -10.63 -7.28 24.11
C LEU A 652 -10.26 -6.62 25.44
N VAL A 653 -9.09 -7.01 25.97
CA VAL A 653 -8.47 -6.42 27.15
C VAL A 653 -7.12 -5.85 26.74
N THR A 654 -6.94 -4.54 26.80
CA THR A 654 -5.66 -3.86 26.56
C THR A 654 -4.98 -3.47 27.87
N GLU A 655 -3.67 -3.18 27.84
CA GLU A 655 -2.89 -2.77 29.01
C GLU A 655 -3.36 -1.44 29.60
N ASP A 656 -3.82 -0.52 28.74
CA ASP A 656 -4.38 0.79 29.12
C ASP A 656 -5.80 0.73 29.70
N GLY A 657 -6.33 -0.48 29.96
CA GLY A 657 -7.64 -0.68 30.59
C GLY A 657 -8.85 -0.54 29.66
N ALA A 658 -8.66 -0.26 28.37
CA ALA A 658 -9.75 -0.16 27.41
C ALA A 658 -10.45 -1.52 27.22
N ARG A 659 -11.78 -1.53 27.45
CA ARG A 659 -12.62 -2.74 27.35
C ARG A 659 -13.61 -2.64 26.21
N PHE A 660 -13.48 -3.56 25.26
CA PHE A 660 -14.45 -3.79 24.19
C PHE A 660 -15.03 -5.19 24.30
N ASP A 661 -16.36 -5.28 24.35
CA ASP A 661 -17.12 -6.53 24.38
C ASP A 661 -17.94 -6.65 23.08
N ALA A 662 -17.85 -7.79 22.40
CA ALA A 662 -18.76 -8.18 21.32
C ALA A 662 -19.42 -9.51 21.64
N THR A 663 -20.76 -9.56 21.59
CA THR A 663 -21.52 -10.80 21.77
C THR A 663 -22.44 -11.05 20.58
N LEU A 664 -22.44 -12.27 20.09
CA LEU A 664 -23.35 -12.74 19.05
C LEU A 664 -24.19 -13.87 19.63
N THR A 665 -25.51 -13.70 19.62
CA THR A 665 -26.45 -14.78 19.94
C THR A 665 -27.27 -15.11 18.71
N GLY A 666 -27.58 -16.38 18.51
CA GLY A 666 -28.31 -16.86 17.34
C GLY A 666 -29.33 -17.93 17.69
N THR A 667 -30.50 -17.85 17.07
CA THR A 667 -31.53 -18.90 17.11
C THR A 667 -31.71 -19.49 15.71
N PRO A 668 -31.84 -20.81 15.56
CA PRO A 668 -32.13 -21.42 14.27
C PRO A 668 -33.36 -20.78 13.61
N THR A 669 -33.29 -20.59 12.30
CA THR A 669 -34.35 -19.98 11.50
C THR A 669 -34.32 -20.48 10.06
N ALA A 670 -35.39 -20.23 9.30
CA ALA A 670 -35.41 -20.54 7.88
C ALA A 670 -34.39 -19.66 7.12
N PRO A 671 -33.70 -20.20 6.09
CA PRO A 671 -32.74 -19.42 5.33
C PRO A 671 -33.41 -18.21 4.64
N PRO A 672 -32.78 -17.03 4.64
CA PRO A 672 -33.33 -15.87 3.95
C PRO A 672 -33.34 -16.10 2.43
N ARG A 673 -34.31 -15.50 1.72
CA ARG A 673 -34.41 -15.61 0.25
C ARG A 673 -33.16 -15.09 -0.49
N LEU A 674 -32.46 -14.11 0.08
CA LEU A 674 -31.24 -13.53 -0.48
C LEU A 674 -30.15 -13.42 0.61
N PRO A 675 -28.91 -13.90 0.35
CA PRO A 675 -27.82 -13.88 1.33
C PRO A 675 -27.11 -12.50 1.43
N LEU A 676 -27.86 -11.45 1.75
CA LEU A 676 -27.35 -10.06 1.83
C LEU A 676 -26.63 -9.71 3.15
N ALA A 677 -26.55 -10.65 4.09
CA ALA A 677 -26.06 -10.40 5.45
C ALA A 677 -24.59 -9.92 5.48
N GLY A 678 -23.70 -10.54 4.69
CA GLY A 678 -22.30 -10.09 4.57
C GLY A 678 -22.16 -8.67 4.00
N LEU A 679 -22.92 -8.34 2.95
CA LEU A 679 -22.94 -7.01 2.33
C LEU A 679 -23.46 -5.93 3.30
N ARG A 680 -24.56 -6.22 4.02
CA ARG A 680 -25.12 -5.32 5.03
C ARG A 680 -24.15 -5.14 6.21
N GLY A 681 -23.51 -6.21 6.65
CA GLY A 681 -22.48 -6.17 7.70
C GLY A 681 -21.32 -5.25 7.33
N ALA A 682 -20.78 -5.39 6.11
CA ALA A 682 -19.69 -4.54 5.63
C ALA A 682 -20.08 -3.04 5.60
N ALA A 683 -21.28 -2.73 5.10
CA ALA A 683 -21.79 -1.36 5.04
C ALA A 683 -21.97 -0.75 6.44
N LEU A 684 -22.53 -1.51 7.39
CA LEU A 684 -22.76 -1.05 8.75
C LEU A 684 -21.48 -0.84 9.55
N ILE A 685 -20.48 -1.72 9.39
CA ILE A 685 -19.17 -1.54 10.03
C ILE A 685 -18.52 -0.23 9.56
N ARG A 686 -18.60 0.06 8.25
CA ARG A 686 -18.09 1.32 7.69
C ARG A 686 -18.85 2.54 8.21
N ALA A 687 -20.18 2.47 8.24
CA ALA A 687 -21.01 3.56 8.77
C ALA A 687 -20.74 3.84 10.26
N HIS A 688 -20.60 2.79 11.09
CA HIS A 688 -20.25 2.94 12.49
C HIS A 688 -18.82 3.46 12.69
N GLY A 689 -17.87 3.03 11.86
CA GLY A 689 -16.51 3.57 11.85
C GLY A 689 -16.49 5.07 11.58
N ILE A 690 -17.23 5.52 10.57
CA ILE A 690 -17.39 6.94 10.23
C ILE A 690 -18.07 7.71 11.37
N ALA A 691 -19.12 7.16 11.98
CA ALA A 691 -19.81 7.80 13.10
C ALA A 691 -18.92 7.95 14.35
N LEU A 692 -18.06 6.96 14.63
CA LEU A 692 -17.09 7.03 15.73
C LEU A 692 -15.97 8.03 15.45
N TRP A 693 -15.47 8.08 14.21
CA TRP A 693 -14.48 9.07 13.78
C TRP A 693 -15.05 10.50 13.86
N ALA A 694 -16.28 10.71 13.40
CA ALA A 694 -16.98 11.99 13.50
C ALA A 694 -17.18 12.44 14.96
N ARG A 695 -17.23 11.51 15.91
CA ARG A 695 -17.26 11.76 17.36
C ARG A 695 -15.86 11.94 17.98
N ARG A 696 -14.83 12.17 17.17
CA ARG A 696 -13.42 12.42 17.55
C ARG A 696 -12.75 11.28 18.32
N LEU A 697 -13.15 10.02 18.07
CA LEU A 697 -12.44 8.88 18.64
C LEU A 697 -11.04 8.76 17.99
N PRO A 698 -9.93 8.74 18.75
CA PRO A 698 -8.57 8.72 18.20
C PRO A 698 -8.34 7.47 17.36
N VAL A 699 -7.80 7.67 16.15
CA VAL A 699 -7.41 6.58 15.26
C VAL A 699 -6.02 6.11 15.67
N GLN A 700 -5.92 4.84 16.04
CA GLN A 700 -4.65 4.17 16.31
C GLN A 700 -3.96 3.83 14.99
N PRO A 701 -2.66 4.13 14.83
CA PRO A 701 -1.90 3.75 13.64
C PRO A 701 -2.00 2.26 13.39
N ARG A 702 -2.25 1.87 12.14
CA ARG A 702 -2.23 0.47 11.74
C ARG A 702 -0.78 -0.05 11.77
N PRO A 703 -0.46 -1.09 12.54
CA PRO A 703 0.85 -1.73 12.48
C PRO A 703 1.10 -2.32 11.09
N LEU A 704 2.38 -2.40 10.69
CA LEU A 704 2.79 -3.15 9.51
C LEU A 704 2.45 -4.64 9.76
N HIS A 705 1.40 -5.12 9.11
CA HIS A 705 0.93 -6.49 9.29
C HIS A 705 1.70 -7.43 8.35
N HIS A 706 2.60 -8.23 8.91
CA HIS A 706 3.06 -9.45 8.25
C HIS A 706 1.98 -10.51 8.42
N SER A 707 1.35 -10.95 7.32
CA SER A 707 0.55 -12.18 7.37
C SER A 707 1.49 -13.32 7.76
N PRO A 708 1.26 -14.05 8.88
CA PRO A 708 2.16 -15.11 9.32
C PRO A 708 2.23 -16.31 8.36
N GLU A 709 1.37 -16.36 7.35
CA GLU A 709 1.30 -17.46 6.37
C GLU A 709 2.07 -17.18 5.07
N GLY A 710 2.78 -16.05 4.98
CA GLY A 710 3.62 -15.69 3.82
C GLY A 710 5.08 -16.10 3.96
N GLY A 711 5.35 -17.33 4.39
CA GLY A 711 6.69 -17.89 4.45
C GLY A 711 6.84 -19.01 3.42
N LEU A 712 7.06 -18.61 2.16
CA LEU A 712 7.65 -19.35 1.02
C LEU A 712 7.02 -18.84 -0.28
N ARG A 713 7.61 -17.79 -0.86
CA ARG A 713 7.83 -17.61 -2.29
C ARG A 713 8.75 -16.43 -2.52
#